data_AF-A0A7G3FLP8-F1
#
_entry.id   AF-A0A7G3FLP8-F1
#
_cell.length_a   1.000
_cell.length_b   1.000
_cell.length_c   1.000
_cell.angle_alpha   90.00
_cell.angle_beta   90.00
_cell.angle_gamma   90.00
#
_symmetry.space_group_name_H-M   'P 1'
#
loop_
_entity.id
_entity.type
_entity.pdbx_description
1 polymer ?
#
loop_
_entity_poly.entity_id
_entity_poly.type
_entity_poly.pdbx_seq_one_letter_code
_entity_poly.pdbx_strand_id
1 'polypeptide(L)'
;MNKKIIAAVLVFVGMVGCDSPEDDINVGEEIKVGEAVESNRIVLLNEKINIANGDGASVGGFVNGNYAFASAANQDYDCDRTISSNTNGTTIDKNEVVCVDAGVTLSGNINMKGGTLVVYGTANLSNINGNKGTLVIAESGSFSINNLNINNQFSVINHSDNFNTSNLNVSGDMENYGDIQLNQININGNGSFSNHGALIINNSLQVNKDFYNYASLTVNGDLTINGGAEFVNDCKVIIQRNFTVNKDIETSGYIEVGNTLTVNGGGVIIMAESAYIKTTDLMLNNIIEGPNVGFARVDVANRTTINGGGRLKNRIDFNDANGIEVNTGQIESAVTLNQDIYLAPTACNPGTAGVLAEPEYTLVADISVPQVKGVNLSATDVTYADGLAFISYHLNGNQYAGAIDVLNLANVNAPSFTVNYTSESREFNALNIYDDQLVLAGQRSKEESGYTANSTNGALLYVVDVVSGDQLENSIDWQEIPMPSFSGNSVDKIDNNTLLFASGASGGGFFEVNLQSGSITASEGENYAKYVEVVEGVKYKLVGGNGNASLIIEGNSGVTTIDLGASAMPVDGKNVIAVYDNKAYVTLGENGLVIVSLATNEVVGSYNYDGPGLANGVAVDEDFIYLANGQSGLILLRRRSLEYYGQYKYDGSANLVDVTDNVILIANGIGGVKLLLRDQ
;
A
#
# COMPACT_ATOMS: atom_id res chain seq x y z
N MET A 1 48.52 47.95 -11.66
CA MET A 1 49.03 47.80 -10.28
C MET A 1 47.91 48.18 -9.32
N ASN A 2 47.41 47.18 -8.57
CA ASN A 2 46.96 47.22 -7.16
C ASN A 2 46.44 48.57 -6.61
N LYS A 3 45.22 48.68 -6.06
CA LYS A 3 44.62 47.86 -5.00
C LYS A 3 43.14 48.23 -4.86
N LYS A 4 42.29 47.21 -4.65
CA LYS A 4 40.88 47.36 -4.24
C LYS A 4 40.79 47.89 -2.80
N ILE A 5 39.79 48.74 -2.58
CA ILE A 5 39.36 49.29 -1.30
C ILE A 5 38.62 48.20 -0.52
N ILE A 6 39.01 47.95 0.73
CA ILE A 6 38.19 47.27 1.73
C ILE A 6 38.08 48.24 2.90
N ALA A 7 36.85 48.72 3.14
CA ALA A 7 36.49 49.48 4.32
C ALA A 7 36.15 48.49 5.43
N ALA A 8 36.91 48.53 6.52
CA ALA A 8 36.58 47.84 7.77
C ALA A 8 35.58 48.73 8.55
N VAL A 9 34.37 48.22 8.78
CA VAL A 9 33.45 48.78 9.78
C VAL A 9 33.56 47.88 11.01
N LEU A 10 34.14 48.44 12.08
CA LEU A 10 34.06 47.88 13.42
C LEU A 10 32.59 47.89 13.87
N VAL A 11 32.06 46.72 14.21
CA VAL A 11 30.84 46.62 15.04
C VAL A 11 31.28 46.06 16.39
N PHE A 12 30.96 46.81 17.44
CA PHE A 12 31.18 46.46 18.84
C PHE A 12 30.48 45.13 19.17
N VAL A 13 31.24 44.12 19.58
CA VAL A 13 30.70 42.96 20.28
C VAL A 13 30.48 43.37 21.73
N GLY A 14 29.22 43.57 22.11
CA GLY A 14 28.84 43.63 23.52
C GLY A 14 28.96 42.23 24.10
N MET A 15 30.01 41.98 24.89
CA MET A 15 30.01 40.89 25.85
C MET A 15 28.94 41.20 26.90
N VAL A 16 27.80 40.53 26.82
CA VAL A 16 26.88 40.44 27.96
C VAL A 16 27.45 39.35 28.87
N GLY A 17 27.68 39.73 30.12
CA GLY A 17 28.23 38.87 31.15
C GLY A 17 27.37 37.64 31.37
N CYS A 18 28.05 36.57 31.74
CA CYS A 18 27.50 35.36 32.31
C CYS A 18 26.78 35.75 33.62
N ASP A 19 25.44 35.85 33.59
CA ASP A 19 24.67 35.74 34.82
C ASP A 19 24.61 34.25 35.19
N SER A 20 24.81 34.00 36.48
CA SER A 20 24.77 32.70 37.16
C SER A 20 23.46 31.95 36.88
N PRO A 21 23.41 30.61 37.09
CA PRO A 21 22.16 29.87 37.01
C PRO A 21 21.19 30.51 38.01
N GLU A 22 20.08 31.06 37.51
CA GLU A 22 19.00 31.53 38.38
C GLU A 22 18.47 30.32 39.16
N ASP A 23 18.31 30.55 40.46
CA ASP A 23 17.93 29.58 41.48
C ASP A 23 16.74 28.70 41.05
N ASP A 24 16.75 27.42 41.43
CA ASP A 24 15.62 26.50 41.38
C ASP A 24 14.38 27.16 41.99
N ILE A 25 13.50 27.72 41.15
CA ILE A 25 12.21 28.23 41.60
C ILE A 25 11.29 27.03 41.76
N ASN A 26 11.34 26.46 42.96
CA ASN A 26 10.38 25.48 43.44
C ASN A 26 9.01 26.16 43.57
N VAL A 27 8.20 26.13 42.50
CA VAL A 27 6.85 26.72 42.49
C VAL A 27 5.91 25.71 43.17
N GLY A 28 5.77 25.87 44.48
CA GLY A 28 4.86 25.10 45.32
C GLY A 28 3.38 25.37 45.03
N GLU A 29 2.85 24.77 43.97
CA GLU A 29 1.48 24.25 44.01
C GLU A 29 1.54 22.81 44.53
N GLU A 30 0.86 22.56 45.64
CA GLU A 30 0.67 21.20 46.17
C GLU A 30 -0.16 20.43 45.15
N ILE A 31 0.51 19.64 44.30
CA ILE A 31 -0.14 18.74 43.36
C ILE A 31 -0.92 17.72 44.18
N LYS A 32 -2.25 17.77 44.07
CA LYS A 32 -3.11 16.72 44.58
C LYS A 32 -2.89 15.48 43.73
N VAL A 33 -2.05 14.56 44.19
CA VAL A 33 -2.13 13.17 43.74
C VAL A 33 -3.55 12.72 44.10
N GLY A 34 -4.39 12.52 43.08
CA GLY A 34 -5.76 12.08 43.30
C GLY A 34 -5.75 10.80 44.13
N GLU A 35 -6.52 10.77 45.22
CA GLU A 35 -6.97 9.50 45.81
C GLU A 35 -7.55 8.65 44.67
N ALA A 36 -7.33 7.32 44.71
CA ALA A 36 -7.82 6.35 43.74
C ALA A 36 -9.14 6.80 43.09
N VAL A 37 -9.05 7.28 41.84
CA VAL A 37 -10.21 7.87 41.16
C VAL A 37 -11.26 6.78 41.04
N GLU A 38 -12.52 7.10 41.36
CA GLU A 38 -13.63 6.20 41.10
C GLU A 38 -13.54 5.70 39.65
N SER A 39 -13.68 4.39 39.44
CA SER A 39 -13.78 3.70 38.16
C SER A 39 -14.87 4.26 37.20
N ASN A 40 -15.54 5.37 37.56
CA ASN A 40 -16.72 5.91 36.91
C ASN A 40 -16.46 6.60 35.54
N ARG A 41 -15.20 6.96 35.21
CA ARG A 41 -14.82 7.47 33.88
C ARG A 41 -14.50 6.37 32.86
N ILE A 42 -14.34 5.13 33.29
CA ILE A 42 -14.14 3.98 32.41
C ILE A 42 -15.48 3.31 32.19
N VAL A 43 -15.99 3.40 30.96
CA VAL A 43 -17.15 2.61 30.54
C VAL A 43 -16.61 1.35 29.87
N LEU A 44 -16.65 0.23 30.60
CA LEU A 44 -16.24 -1.07 30.06
C LEU A 44 -17.35 -1.62 29.15
N LEU A 45 -16.98 -2.00 27.92
CA LEU A 45 -17.91 -2.44 26.88
C LEU A 45 -17.63 -3.88 26.46
N ASN A 46 -16.37 -4.20 26.15
CA ASN A 46 -15.94 -5.52 25.66
C ASN A 46 -16.82 -6.05 24.51
N GLU A 47 -17.13 -5.17 23.56
CA GLU A 47 -18.02 -5.48 22.44
C GLU A 47 -17.23 -5.65 21.14
N LYS A 48 -17.58 -6.68 20.35
CA LYS A 48 -17.02 -6.83 19.01
C LYS A 48 -17.53 -5.69 18.13
N ILE A 49 -16.62 -5.06 17.41
CA ILE A 49 -16.91 -4.02 16.42
C ILE A 49 -16.49 -4.50 15.04
N ASN A 50 -17.25 -4.08 14.02
CA ASN A 50 -16.88 -4.35 12.64
C ASN A 50 -16.22 -3.10 12.05
N ILE A 51 -14.94 -3.23 11.69
CA ILE A 51 -14.20 -2.17 10.98
C ILE A 51 -14.25 -2.40 9.47
N ALA A 52 -14.24 -3.67 9.03
CA ALA A 52 -14.28 -4.03 7.61
C ALA A 52 -15.60 -3.57 6.97
N ASN A 53 -15.51 -2.82 5.87
CA ASN A 53 -16.65 -2.27 5.13
C ASN A 53 -17.57 -1.35 5.97
N GLY A 54 -17.01 -0.36 6.69
CA GLY A 54 -17.80 0.67 7.40
C GLY A 54 -18.94 1.26 6.55
N ASP A 55 -20.05 1.60 7.20
CA ASP A 55 -21.40 1.97 6.68
C ASP A 55 -21.48 3.11 5.62
N GLY A 56 -20.65 3.13 4.57
CA GLY A 56 -20.64 4.24 3.62
C GLY A 56 -19.87 4.09 2.30
N ALA A 57 -19.12 3.02 2.06
CA ALA A 57 -18.51 2.79 0.74
C ALA A 57 -18.72 1.35 0.31
N SER A 58 -19.46 1.16 -0.79
CA SER A 58 -19.69 -0.15 -1.40
C SER A 58 -18.38 -0.73 -1.91
N VAL A 59 -17.78 -1.67 -1.18
CA VAL A 59 -16.81 -2.61 -1.73
C VAL A 59 -17.56 -3.89 -2.03
N GLY A 60 -17.62 -4.23 -3.31
CA GLY A 60 -18.30 -5.42 -3.81
C GLY A 60 -17.71 -6.66 -3.15
N GLY A 61 -18.57 -7.39 -2.42
CA GLY A 61 -18.18 -8.63 -1.77
C GLY A 61 -17.58 -9.64 -2.75
N PHE A 62 -16.63 -10.42 -2.23
CA PHE A 62 -16.06 -11.59 -2.87
C PHE A 62 -17.17 -12.54 -3.34
N VAL A 63 -17.34 -12.63 -4.66
CA VAL A 63 -17.97 -13.78 -5.29
C VAL A 63 -16.84 -14.64 -5.80
N ASN A 64 -16.74 -15.86 -5.28
CA ASN A 64 -15.88 -16.90 -5.80
C ASN A 64 -16.45 -17.32 -7.17
N GLY A 65 -16.11 -16.54 -8.19
CA GLY A 65 -16.64 -16.69 -9.54
C GLY A 65 -15.85 -17.77 -10.26
N ASN A 66 -16.53 -18.84 -10.68
CA ASN A 66 -16.19 -19.43 -11.97
C ASN A 66 -16.34 -18.29 -13.00
N TYR A 67 -15.23 -17.64 -13.34
CA TYR A 67 -15.23 -16.52 -14.25
C TYR A 67 -15.48 -17.05 -15.67
N ALA A 68 -16.74 -16.96 -16.10
CA ALA A 68 -17.09 -17.10 -17.50
C ALA A 68 -16.49 -15.90 -18.25
N PHE A 69 -15.49 -16.16 -19.10
CA PHE A 69 -15.05 -15.18 -20.08
C PHE A 69 -16.23 -14.85 -20.99
N ALA A 70 -16.33 -13.60 -21.42
CA ALA A 70 -17.46 -13.15 -22.25
C ALA A 70 -17.55 -14.04 -23.50
N SER A 71 -18.61 -14.84 -23.60
CA SER A 71 -18.98 -15.47 -24.86
C SER A 71 -19.18 -14.34 -25.87
N ALA A 72 -18.45 -14.36 -26.98
CA ALA A 72 -18.79 -13.49 -28.10
C ALA A 72 -20.30 -13.64 -28.39
N ALA A 73 -20.99 -12.52 -28.62
CA ALA A 73 -22.42 -12.56 -28.92
C ALA A 73 -22.66 -13.57 -30.03
N ASN A 74 -23.52 -14.57 -29.78
CA ASN A 74 -23.87 -15.58 -30.77
C ASN A 74 -24.40 -14.86 -32.01
N GLN A 75 -23.57 -14.75 -33.04
CA GLN A 75 -23.95 -14.10 -34.29
C GLN A 75 -24.86 -15.08 -35.01
N ASP A 76 -26.13 -14.70 -35.16
CA ASP A 76 -27.06 -15.46 -36.00
C ASP A 76 -26.68 -15.19 -37.46
N TYR A 77 -26.19 -16.22 -38.14
CA TYR A 77 -25.78 -16.13 -39.54
C TYR A 77 -26.99 -16.32 -40.45
N ASP A 78 -27.23 -15.37 -41.37
CA ASP A 78 -28.24 -15.52 -42.43
C ASP A 78 -27.77 -16.56 -43.46
N CYS A 79 -28.43 -17.72 -43.48
CA CYS A 79 -28.01 -18.88 -44.25
C CYS A 79 -28.59 -18.86 -45.67
N ASP A 80 -27.75 -18.81 -46.71
CA ASP A 80 -28.19 -18.99 -48.10
C ASP A 80 -28.72 -20.41 -48.34
N ARG A 81 -28.15 -21.39 -47.64
CA ARG A 81 -28.55 -22.80 -47.70
C ARG A 81 -28.41 -23.49 -46.35
N THR A 82 -29.37 -24.35 -46.04
CA THR A 82 -29.39 -25.14 -44.81
C THR A 82 -29.27 -26.64 -45.07
N ILE A 83 -28.46 -27.32 -44.27
CA ILE A 83 -28.34 -28.78 -44.20
C ILE A 83 -29.20 -29.24 -43.02
N SER A 84 -30.42 -29.68 -43.33
CA SER A 84 -31.46 -30.05 -42.35
C SER A 84 -31.62 -31.56 -42.11
N SER A 85 -30.74 -32.38 -42.71
CA SER A 85 -30.70 -33.82 -42.47
C SER A 85 -29.27 -34.37 -42.60
N ASN A 86 -29.02 -35.52 -41.96
CA ASN A 86 -27.67 -36.11 -41.94
C ASN A 86 -27.14 -36.31 -43.36
N THR A 87 -25.98 -35.70 -43.63
CA THR A 87 -25.43 -35.60 -44.98
C THR A 87 -23.98 -36.08 -45.00
N ASN A 88 -23.58 -36.74 -46.09
CA ASN A 88 -22.19 -37.14 -46.34
C ASN A 88 -21.59 -36.26 -47.44
N GLY A 89 -20.77 -35.31 -47.01
CA GLY A 89 -20.08 -34.34 -47.85
C GLY A 89 -20.98 -33.25 -48.43
N THR A 90 -20.39 -32.10 -48.70
CA THR A 90 -21.05 -30.99 -49.39
C THR A 90 -20.01 -30.06 -50.02
N THR A 91 -20.43 -29.19 -50.92
CA THR A 91 -19.61 -28.10 -51.45
C THR A 91 -20.16 -26.78 -50.92
N ILE A 92 -19.27 -25.87 -50.54
CA ILE A 92 -19.60 -24.51 -50.10
C ILE A 92 -19.00 -23.57 -51.15
N ASP A 93 -19.86 -23.00 -51.98
CA ASP A 93 -19.42 -22.16 -53.08
C ASP A 93 -19.00 -20.76 -52.60
N LYS A 94 -18.28 -20.03 -53.45
CA LYS A 94 -17.74 -18.72 -53.09
C LYS A 94 -18.88 -17.75 -52.72
N ASN A 95 -18.74 -17.05 -51.61
CA ASN A 95 -19.72 -16.11 -51.05
C ASN A 95 -21.07 -16.74 -50.62
N GLU A 96 -21.18 -18.07 -50.56
CA GLU A 96 -22.35 -18.77 -50.02
C GLU A 96 -22.20 -18.99 -48.52
N VAL A 97 -23.24 -18.76 -47.73
CA VAL A 97 -23.34 -19.15 -46.32
C VAL A 97 -24.17 -20.43 -46.19
N VAL A 98 -23.54 -21.52 -45.73
CA VAL A 98 -24.18 -22.82 -45.56
C VAL A 98 -24.24 -23.15 -44.07
N CYS A 99 -25.43 -23.45 -43.55
CA CYS A 99 -25.63 -23.76 -42.14
C CYS A 99 -25.99 -25.24 -41.92
N VAL A 100 -25.39 -25.87 -40.92
CA VAL A 100 -25.77 -27.21 -40.44
C VAL A 100 -26.68 -27.04 -39.23
N ASP A 101 -27.94 -27.48 -39.35
CA ASP A 101 -28.95 -27.30 -38.30
C ASP A 101 -28.58 -28.04 -37.00
N ALA A 102 -29.07 -27.52 -35.87
CA ALA A 102 -28.96 -28.18 -34.58
C ALA A 102 -29.52 -29.62 -34.63
N GLY A 103 -28.77 -30.57 -34.07
CA GLY A 103 -29.12 -32.00 -34.10
C GLY A 103 -28.82 -32.73 -35.41
N VAL A 104 -28.35 -32.04 -36.46
CA VAL A 104 -27.96 -32.63 -37.75
C VAL A 104 -26.47 -32.92 -37.78
N THR A 105 -26.07 -34.04 -38.38
CA THR A 105 -24.67 -34.41 -38.60
C THR A 105 -24.25 -34.28 -40.06
N LEU A 106 -23.27 -33.43 -40.33
CA LEU A 106 -22.49 -33.40 -41.56
C LEU A 106 -21.23 -34.26 -41.40
N SER A 107 -21.06 -35.25 -42.26
CA SER A 107 -19.93 -36.19 -42.22
C SER A 107 -19.17 -36.25 -43.54
N GLY A 108 -18.01 -36.92 -43.57
CA GLY A 108 -17.26 -37.16 -44.79
C GLY A 108 -16.44 -35.96 -45.26
N ASN A 109 -16.25 -35.81 -46.57
CA ASN A 109 -15.39 -34.77 -47.16
C ASN A 109 -16.21 -33.54 -47.59
N ILE A 110 -15.78 -32.35 -47.19
CA ILE A 110 -16.35 -31.09 -47.71
C ILE A 110 -15.41 -30.45 -48.73
N ASN A 111 -15.94 -29.56 -49.57
CA ASN A 111 -15.17 -28.73 -50.50
C ASN A 111 -15.48 -27.25 -50.28
N MET A 112 -14.54 -26.52 -49.69
CA MET A 112 -14.63 -25.10 -49.37
C MET A 112 -14.01 -24.27 -50.51
N LYS A 113 -14.84 -23.55 -51.29
CA LYS A 113 -14.39 -22.73 -52.43
C LYS A 113 -14.36 -21.21 -52.16
N GLY A 114 -14.49 -20.79 -50.91
CA GLY A 114 -14.50 -19.37 -50.51
C GLY A 114 -15.81 -18.87 -49.91
N GLY A 115 -16.74 -19.75 -49.55
CA GLY A 115 -17.92 -19.39 -48.75
C GLY A 115 -17.74 -19.70 -47.27
N THR A 116 -18.82 -19.61 -46.51
CA THR A 116 -18.84 -19.81 -45.05
C THR A 116 -19.65 -21.06 -44.71
N LEU A 117 -19.06 -21.98 -43.93
CA LEU A 117 -19.79 -23.09 -43.32
C LEU A 117 -20.03 -22.76 -41.84
N VAL A 118 -21.29 -22.68 -41.42
CA VAL A 118 -21.69 -22.45 -40.02
C VAL A 118 -22.25 -23.75 -39.45
N VAL A 119 -21.73 -24.19 -38.31
CA VAL A 119 -22.10 -25.47 -37.69
C VAL A 119 -22.85 -25.21 -36.39
N TYR A 120 -24.19 -25.30 -36.43
CA TYR A 120 -25.03 -25.33 -35.21
C TYR A 120 -25.26 -26.76 -34.70
N GLY A 121 -25.19 -27.76 -35.59
CA GLY A 121 -25.25 -29.19 -35.29
C GLY A 121 -23.87 -29.84 -35.09
N THR A 122 -23.61 -30.95 -35.78
CA THR A 122 -22.34 -31.69 -35.70
C THR A 122 -21.64 -31.76 -37.06
N ALA A 123 -20.37 -31.40 -37.12
CA ALA A 123 -19.49 -31.60 -38.26
C ALA A 123 -18.40 -32.62 -37.92
N ASN A 124 -18.59 -33.87 -38.33
CA ASN A 124 -17.63 -34.97 -38.15
C ASN A 124 -16.93 -35.28 -39.48
N LEU A 125 -15.93 -34.47 -39.80
CA LEU A 125 -15.35 -34.40 -41.13
C LEU A 125 -14.14 -35.34 -41.28
N SER A 126 -14.04 -35.95 -42.46
CA SER A 126 -12.86 -36.72 -42.86
C SER A 126 -11.78 -35.84 -43.50
N ASN A 127 -12.18 -34.83 -44.27
CA ASN A 127 -11.27 -33.86 -44.89
C ASN A 127 -11.99 -32.56 -45.31
N ILE A 128 -11.23 -31.46 -45.40
CA ILE A 128 -11.66 -30.18 -45.98
C ILE A 128 -10.85 -29.92 -47.25
N ASN A 129 -11.48 -30.03 -48.42
CA ASN A 129 -10.86 -29.75 -49.71
C ASN A 129 -11.00 -28.28 -50.10
N GLY A 130 -10.11 -27.78 -50.96
CA GLY A 130 -10.10 -26.39 -51.41
C GLY A 130 -9.50 -25.44 -50.38
N ASN A 131 -10.02 -25.50 -49.14
CA ASN A 131 -9.51 -24.80 -47.98
C ASN A 131 -9.47 -23.28 -48.27
N LYS A 132 -10.66 -22.72 -48.55
CA LYS A 132 -10.88 -21.30 -48.83
C LYS A 132 -12.19 -20.84 -48.20
N GLY A 133 -12.22 -19.66 -47.61
CA GLY A 133 -13.42 -19.12 -46.93
C GLY A 133 -13.36 -19.36 -45.42
N THR A 134 -14.52 -19.52 -44.78
CA THR A 134 -14.59 -19.53 -43.31
C THR A 134 -15.35 -20.76 -42.80
N LEU A 135 -14.81 -21.40 -41.76
CA LEU A 135 -15.53 -22.38 -40.96
C LEU A 135 -15.86 -21.74 -39.61
N VAL A 136 -17.15 -21.67 -39.28
CA VAL A 136 -17.66 -21.19 -38.01
C VAL A 136 -18.28 -22.35 -37.25
N ILE A 137 -17.81 -22.60 -36.04
CA ILE A 137 -18.40 -23.56 -35.11
C ILE A 137 -19.17 -22.73 -34.09
N ALA A 138 -20.49 -22.74 -34.18
CA ALA A 138 -21.34 -22.00 -33.25
C ALA A 138 -21.27 -22.63 -31.85
N GLU A 139 -21.69 -21.90 -30.82
CA GLU A 139 -21.66 -22.35 -29.41
C GLU A 139 -22.33 -23.72 -29.21
N SER A 140 -23.47 -23.98 -29.86
CA SER A 140 -24.17 -25.28 -29.81
C SER A 140 -23.54 -26.36 -30.69
N GLY A 141 -22.62 -25.98 -31.57
CA GLY A 141 -22.02 -26.85 -32.56
C GLY A 141 -21.03 -27.85 -31.97
N SER A 142 -20.75 -28.93 -32.70
CA SER A 142 -19.65 -29.85 -32.41
C SER A 142 -18.84 -30.08 -33.66
N PHE A 143 -17.52 -30.05 -33.53
CA PHE A 143 -16.59 -30.22 -34.64
C PHE A 143 -15.56 -31.31 -34.33
N SER A 144 -15.34 -32.21 -35.29
CA SER A 144 -14.34 -33.26 -35.20
C SER A 144 -13.68 -33.48 -36.56
N ILE A 145 -12.34 -33.43 -36.58
CA ILE A 145 -11.51 -33.80 -37.72
C ILE A 145 -10.14 -34.29 -37.22
N ASN A 146 -9.59 -35.35 -37.82
CA ASN A 146 -8.28 -35.87 -37.37
C ASN A 146 -7.15 -34.84 -37.50
N ASN A 147 -7.03 -34.19 -38.66
CA ASN A 147 -6.02 -33.16 -38.91
C ASN A 147 -6.68 -31.94 -39.55
N LEU A 148 -6.63 -30.81 -38.85
CA LEU A 148 -7.11 -29.54 -39.38
C LEU A 148 -5.92 -28.74 -39.93
N ASN A 149 -5.98 -28.43 -41.22
CA ASN A 149 -5.03 -27.53 -41.87
C ASN A 149 -5.78 -26.26 -42.24
N ILE A 150 -5.34 -25.12 -41.74
CA ILE A 150 -5.90 -23.80 -42.03
C ILE A 150 -4.90 -23.09 -42.93
N ASN A 151 -5.16 -22.95 -44.22
CA ASN A 151 -4.22 -22.29 -45.13
C ASN A 151 -4.47 -20.77 -45.21
N ASN A 152 -3.61 -20.02 -45.91
CA ASN A 152 -3.67 -18.55 -46.00
C ASN A 152 -4.98 -17.96 -46.59
N GLN A 153 -5.89 -18.76 -47.13
CA GLN A 153 -7.19 -18.28 -47.65
C GLN A 153 -8.38 -18.82 -46.86
N PHE A 154 -8.11 -19.46 -45.72
CA PHE A 154 -9.09 -20.11 -44.87
C PHE A 154 -8.99 -19.62 -43.45
N SER A 155 -10.14 -19.39 -42.83
CA SER A 155 -10.23 -18.96 -41.45
C SER A 155 -11.15 -19.88 -40.66
N VAL A 156 -10.84 -20.08 -39.39
CA VAL A 156 -11.67 -20.87 -38.47
C VAL A 156 -12.04 -20.00 -37.27
N ILE A 157 -13.33 -19.93 -36.98
CA ILE A 157 -13.86 -19.23 -35.80
C ILE A 157 -14.59 -20.26 -34.96
N ASN A 158 -14.08 -20.52 -33.76
CA ASN A 158 -14.65 -21.47 -32.82
C ASN A 158 -15.34 -20.76 -31.67
N HIS A 159 -16.65 -20.94 -31.51
CA HIS A 159 -17.41 -20.53 -30.32
C HIS A 159 -17.80 -21.71 -29.43
N SER A 160 -17.43 -22.95 -29.81
CA SER A 160 -17.85 -24.17 -29.12
C SER A 160 -16.75 -24.75 -28.24
N ASP A 161 -17.15 -25.41 -27.16
CA ASP A 161 -16.28 -26.22 -26.31
C ASP A 161 -16.07 -27.64 -26.88
N ASN A 162 -16.78 -27.99 -27.96
CA ASN A 162 -16.76 -29.31 -28.58
C ASN A 162 -15.91 -29.33 -29.86
N PHE A 163 -14.69 -28.79 -29.79
CA PHE A 163 -13.75 -28.75 -30.90
C PHE A 163 -12.67 -29.82 -30.77
N ASN A 164 -12.69 -30.82 -31.66
CA ASN A 164 -11.80 -31.97 -31.58
C ASN A 164 -10.90 -32.09 -32.82
N THR A 165 -9.59 -31.93 -32.63
CA THR A 165 -8.60 -32.32 -33.65
C THR A 165 -7.31 -32.84 -33.04
N SER A 166 -6.66 -33.80 -33.71
CA SER A 166 -5.40 -34.37 -33.20
C SER A 166 -4.21 -33.44 -33.47
N ASN A 167 -4.20 -32.79 -34.63
CA ASN A 167 -3.16 -31.84 -35.04
C ASN A 167 -3.79 -30.63 -35.71
N LEU A 168 -3.36 -29.44 -35.28
CA LEU A 168 -3.77 -28.16 -35.85
C LEU A 168 -2.58 -27.47 -36.52
N ASN A 169 -2.64 -27.29 -37.83
CA ASN A 169 -1.67 -26.51 -38.60
C ASN A 169 -2.32 -25.21 -39.07
N VAL A 170 -1.73 -24.07 -38.73
CA VAL A 170 -2.29 -22.73 -38.97
C VAL A 170 -1.34 -21.92 -39.85
N SER A 171 -1.74 -21.68 -41.10
CA SER A 171 -1.11 -20.75 -42.04
C SER A 171 -2.03 -19.59 -42.45
N GLY A 172 -3.33 -19.71 -42.16
CA GLY A 172 -4.32 -18.62 -42.19
C GLY A 172 -4.71 -18.20 -40.77
N ASP A 173 -5.98 -17.89 -40.54
CA ASP A 173 -6.42 -17.31 -39.26
C ASP A 173 -7.26 -18.27 -38.44
N MET A 174 -7.02 -18.31 -37.13
CA MET A 174 -7.88 -19.01 -36.19
C MET A 174 -8.22 -18.13 -34.99
N GLU A 175 -9.52 -18.01 -34.72
CA GLU A 175 -10.05 -17.38 -33.52
C GLU A 175 -10.75 -18.43 -32.66
N ASN A 176 -10.38 -18.52 -31.39
CA ASN A 176 -10.99 -19.41 -30.42
C ASN A 176 -11.67 -18.63 -29.31
N TYR A 177 -12.99 -18.74 -29.20
CA TYR A 177 -13.81 -18.17 -28.11
C TYR A 177 -14.34 -19.23 -27.14
N GLY A 178 -14.24 -20.53 -27.49
CA GLY A 178 -14.64 -21.65 -26.63
C GLY A 178 -13.44 -22.37 -26.00
N ASP A 179 -13.67 -23.57 -25.52
CA ASP A 179 -12.64 -24.41 -24.91
C ASP A 179 -12.03 -25.39 -25.92
N ILE A 180 -10.70 -25.33 -26.07
CA ILE A 180 -9.94 -26.20 -26.96
C ILE A 180 -8.85 -26.92 -26.18
N GLN A 181 -8.77 -28.24 -26.36
CA GLN A 181 -7.64 -29.06 -25.92
C GLN A 181 -6.93 -29.69 -27.11
N LEU A 182 -5.62 -29.45 -27.25
CA LEU A 182 -4.80 -29.96 -28.34
C LEU A 182 -3.55 -30.65 -27.81
N ASN A 183 -3.04 -31.62 -28.58
CA ASN A 183 -1.72 -32.17 -28.31
C ASN A 183 -0.61 -31.24 -28.78
N GLN A 184 -0.81 -30.56 -29.90
CA GLN A 184 0.12 -29.62 -30.49
C GLN A 184 -0.61 -28.68 -31.46
N ILE A 185 -0.05 -27.49 -31.64
CA ILE A 185 -0.44 -26.52 -32.66
C ILE A 185 0.84 -26.06 -33.38
N ASN A 186 0.76 -25.91 -34.70
CA ASN A 186 1.85 -25.43 -35.53
C ASN A 186 1.40 -24.21 -36.34
N ILE A 187 1.84 -23.03 -35.94
CA ILE A 187 1.56 -21.78 -36.64
C ILE A 187 2.75 -21.44 -37.54
N ASN A 188 2.50 -21.31 -38.84
CA ASN A 188 3.52 -21.16 -39.88
C ASN A 188 3.08 -20.19 -40.98
N GLY A 189 3.97 -19.87 -41.92
CA GLY A 189 3.63 -18.97 -43.04
C GLY A 189 3.20 -17.58 -42.56
N ASN A 190 1.96 -17.19 -42.89
CA ASN A 190 1.32 -15.95 -42.45
C ASN A 190 0.23 -16.22 -41.39
N GLY A 191 0.28 -17.37 -40.73
CA GLY A 191 -0.78 -17.79 -39.83
C GLY A 191 -0.80 -17.00 -38.53
N SER A 192 -2.01 -16.80 -38.01
CA SER A 192 -2.29 -16.14 -36.74
C SER A 192 -3.27 -16.96 -35.90
N PHE A 193 -3.04 -17.00 -34.58
CA PHE A 193 -3.94 -17.63 -33.63
C PHE A 193 -4.32 -16.67 -32.51
N SER A 194 -5.61 -16.41 -32.36
CA SER A 194 -6.17 -15.57 -31.31
C SER A 194 -7.02 -16.40 -30.35
N ASN A 195 -6.63 -16.44 -29.09
CA ASN A 195 -7.34 -17.15 -28.03
C ASN A 195 -8.12 -16.17 -27.15
N HIS A 196 -9.45 -16.24 -27.21
CA HIS A 196 -10.42 -15.54 -26.37
C HIS A 196 -11.14 -16.46 -25.37
N GLY A 197 -10.97 -17.80 -25.48
CA GLY A 197 -11.51 -18.80 -24.56
C GLY A 197 -10.41 -19.54 -23.77
N ALA A 198 -10.62 -20.82 -23.44
CA ALA A 198 -9.58 -21.65 -22.84
C ALA A 198 -8.86 -22.49 -23.89
N LEU A 199 -7.52 -22.45 -23.87
CA LEU A 199 -6.67 -23.29 -24.70
C LEU A 199 -5.71 -24.11 -23.84
N ILE A 200 -5.79 -25.43 -23.95
CA ILE A 200 -4.89 -26.38 -23.29
C ILE A 200 -4.04 -27.09 -24.34
N ILE A 201 -2.71 -26.96 -24.24
CA ILE A 201 -1.75 -27.72 -25.03
C ILE A 201 -1.14 -28.81 -24.14
N ASN A 202 -1.44 -30.08 -24.46
CA ASN A 202 -1.01 -31.23 -23.65
C ASN A 202 0.51 -31.49 -23.70
N ASN A 203 1.18 -31.07 -24.77
CA ASN A 203 2.63 -31.21 -24.90
C ASN A 203 3.31 -29.83 -24.89
N SER A 204 4.46 -29.71 -25.57
CA SER A 204 5.18 -28.45 -25.71
C SER A 204 4.61 -27.60 -26.85
N LEU A 205 4.65 -26.29 -26.68
CA LEU A 205 4.22 -25.30 -27.67
C LEU A 205 5.44 -24.53 -28.18
N GLN A 206 5.64 -24.53 -29.50
CA GLN A 206 6.60 -23.66 -30.17
C GLN A 206 5.86 -22.58 -30.97
N VAL A 207 6.03 -21.34 -30.54
CA VAL A 207 5.44 -20.18 -31.21
C VAL A 207 6.47 -19.63 -32.19
N ASN A 208 6.18 -19.77 -33.48
CA ASN A 208 7.04 -19.31 -34.58
C ASN A 208 6.46 -18.10 -35.33
N LYS A 209 5.22 -17.74 -35.00
CA LYS A 209 4.34 -16.78 -35.67
C LYS A 209 3.36 -16.19 -34.66
N ASP A 210 2.44 -15.38 -35.14
CA ASP A 210 1.57 -14.52 -34.33
C ASP A 210 0.64 -15.36 -33.45
N PHE A 211 0.70 -15.10 -32.15
CA PHE A 211 -0.11 -15.76 -31.13
C PHE A 211 -0.57 -14.74 -30.09
N TYR A 212 -1.87 -14.55 -30.00
CA TYR A 212 -2.50 -13.60 -29.09
C TYR A 212 -3.34 -14.35 -28.06
N ASN A 213 -3.05 -14.17 -26.77
CA ASN A 213 -3.84 -14.73 -25.69
C ASN A 213 -4.59 -13.64 -24.94
N TYR A 214 -5.91 -13.57 -25.14
CA TYR A 214 -6.82 -12.65 -24.47
C TYR A 214 -7.56 -13.29 -23.29
N ALA A 215 -7.43 -14.61 -23.09
CA ALA A 215 -8.05 -15.36 -22.01
C ALA A 215 -7.06 -16.36 -21.37
N SER A 216 -7.31 -17.67 -21.42
CA SER A 216 -6.45 -18.64 -20.73
C SER A 216 -5.70 -19.57 -21.69
N LEU A 217 -4.38 -19.62 -21.54
CA LEU A 217 -3.51 -20.60 -22.18
C LEU A 217 -2.84 -21.45 -21.11
N THR A 218 -2.97 -22.78 -21.21
CA THR A 218 -2.20 -23.74 -20.40
C THR A 218 -1.33 -24.60 -21.30
N VAL A 219 -0.04 -24.67 -21.02
CA VAL A 219 0.92 -25.53 -21.72
C VAL A 219 1.48 -26.53 -20.71
N ASN A 220 1.13 -27.82 -20.87
CA ASN A 220 1.58 -28.88 -19.97
C ASN A 220 3.06 -29.28 -20.22
N GLY A 221 3.60 -28.94 -21.39
CA GLY A 221 5.01 -29.09 -21.73
C GLY A 221 5.82 -27.80 -21.57
N ASP A 222 6.83 -27.65 -22.41
CA ASP A 222 7.63 -26.42 -22.51
C ASP A 222 6.95 -25.42 -23.48
N LEU A 223 7.08 -24.12 -23.21
CA LEU A 223 6.72 -23.06 -24.14
C LEU A 223 7.99 -22.40 -24.68
N THR A 224 8.08 -22.22 -26.00
CA THR A 224 9.19 -21.52 -26.64
C THR A 224 8.68 -20.48 -27.62
N ILE A 225 9.12 -19.22 -27.47
CA ILE A 225 8.88 -18.14 -28.44
C ILE A 225 10.12 -17.97 -29.29
N ASN A 226 9.98 -18.11 -30.61
CA ASN A 226 11.09 -18.04 -31.58
C ASN A 226 11.17 -16.68 -32.28
N GLY A 227 12.32 -16.40 -32.91
CA GLY A 227 12.67 -15.08 -33.51
C GLY A 227 11.69 -14.46 -34.52
N GLY A 228 10.77 -15.27 -35.09
CA GLY A 228 9.77 -14.82 -36.07
C GLY A 228 8.35 -14.67 -35.51
N ALA A 229 8.17 -14.82 -34.20
CA ALA A 229 6.88 -14.74 -33.53
C ALA A 229 6.57 -13.34 -33.01
N GLU A 230 5.29 -13.00 -33.01
CA GLU A 230 4.68 -11.97 -32.17
C GLU A 230 3.84 -12.68 -31.11
N PHE A 231 4.13 -12.45 -29.83
CA PHE A 231 3.39 -13.08 -28.73
C PHE A 231 2.92 -12.02 -27.75
N VAL A 232 1.61 -11.97 -27.54
CA VAL A 232 0.97 -11.07 -26.58
C VAL A 232 0.12 -11.90 -25.62
N ASN A 233 0.30 -11.67 -24.33
CA ASN A 233 -0.56 -12.18 -23.28
C ASN A 233 -1.29 -11.04 -22.57
N ASP A 234 -2.57 -10.88 -22.88
CA ASP A 234 -3.42 -9.90 -22.20
C ASP A 234 -4.10 -10.45 -20.95
N CYS A 235 -4.05 -11.77 -20.74
CA CYS A 235 -4.71 -12.41 -19.61
C CYS A 235 -3.81 -13.46 -18.97
N LYS A 236 -4.11 -14.76 -19.08
CA LYS A 236 -3.47 -15.78 -18.26
C LYS A 236 -2.72 -16.83 -19.08
N VAL A 237 -1.44 -17.05 -18.77
CA VAL A 237 -0.63 -18.17 -19.29
C VAL A 237 -0.08 -19.02 -18.14
N ILE A 238 -0.31 -20.33 -18.17
CA ILE A 238 0.31 -21.29 -17.25
C ILE A 238 1.19 -22.24 -18.05
N ILE A 239 2.47 -22.32 -17.72
CA ILE A 239 3.44 -23.24 -18.30
C ILE A 239 3.91 -24.20 -17.21
N GLN A 240 3.64 -25.49 -17.36
CA GLN A 240 3.96 -26.50 -16.32
C GLN A 240 5.46 -26.83 -16.25
N ARG A 241 6.22 -26.58 -17.32
CA ARG A 241 7.66 -26.84 -17.38
C ARG A 241 8.45 -25.56 -17.63
N ASN A 242 9.21 -25.50 -18.72
CA ASN A 242 10.11 -24.38 -19.00
C ASN A 242 9.48 -23.39 -19.97
N PHE A 243 9.77 -22.11 -19.77
CA PHE A 243 9.41 -21.05 -20.69
C PHE A 243 10.68 -20.40 -21.27
N THR A 244 10.87 -20.50 -22.58
CA THR A 244 12.03 -19.94 -23.29
C THR A 244 11.61 -18.79 -24.20
N VAL A 245 12.15 -17.60 -23.94
CA VAL A 245 11.86 -16.36 -24.67
C VAL A 245 13.06 -16.01 -25.55
N ASN A 246 13.02 -16.39 -26.84
CA ASN A 246 14.05 -16.02 -27.81
C ASN A 246 13.72 -14.75 -28.60
N LYS A 247 12.50 -14.24 -28.45
CA LYS A 247 11.97 -13.03 -29.09
C LYS A 247 11.04 -12.31 -28.13
N ASP A 248 10.91 -11.01 -28.34
CA ASP A 248 10.13 -10.12 -27.48
C ASP A 248 8.68 -10.60 -27.29
N ILE A 249 8.19 -10.43 -26.07
CA ILE A 249 6.80 -10.67 -25.70
C ILE A 249 6.24 -9.49 -24.92
N GLU A 250 4.92 -9.32 -25.00
CA GLU A 250 4.18 -8.37 -24.18
C GLU A 250 3.23 -9.11 -23.25
N THR A 251 3.14 -8.69 -21.99
CA THR A 251 2.19 -9.24 -21.04
C THR A 251 1.55 -8.15 -20.17
N SER A 252 0.22 -8.16 -20.10
CA SER A 252 -0.55 -7.31 -19.19
C SER A 252 -1.27 -8.09 -18.08
N GLY A 253 -1.33 -9.42 -18.19
CA GLY A 253 -1.91 -10.29 -17.16
C GLY A 253 -0.87 -11.13 -16.41
N TYR A 254 -1.14 -12.43 -16.26
CA TYR A 254 -0.36 -13.37 -15.45
C TYR A 254 0.36 -14.43 -16.28
N ILE A 255 1.61 -14.70 -15.92
CA ILE A 255 2.40 -15.83 -16.44
C ILE A 255 2.93 -16.64 -15.26
N GLU A 256 2.59 -17.94 -15.22
CA GLU A 256 3.17 -18.91 -14.29
C GLU A 256 4.08 -19.89 -15.03
N VAL A 257 5.28 -20.12 -14.49
CA VAL A 257 6.26 -21.07 -15.04
C VAL A 257 6.70 -22.04 -13.97
N GLY A 258 6.30 -23.31 -14.11
CA GLY A 258 6.52 -24.35 -13.11
C GLY A 258 8.00 -24.68 -12.85
N ASN A 259 8.86 -24.56 -13.87
CA ASN A 259 10.31 -24.74 -13.74
C ASN A 259 11.06 -23.43 -14.06
N THR A 260 11.80 -23.39 -15.17
CA THR A 260 12.70 -22.28 -15.48
C THR A 260 12.11 -21.34 -16.53
N LEU A 261 12.06 -20.05 -16.21
CA LEU A 261 11.93 -18.97 -17.18
C LEU A 261 13.34 -18.59 -17.70
N THR A 262 13.56 -18.73 -19.00
CA THR A 262 14.80 -18.32 -19.68
C THR A 262 14.52 -17.21 -20.67
N VAL A 263 15.09 -16.03 -20.44
CA VAL A 263 15.09 -14.91 -21.38
C VAL A 263 16.44 -14.88 -22.08
N ASN A 264 16.48 -15.23 -23.36
CA ASN A 264 17.71 -15.30 -24.15
C ASN A 264 18.10 -13.93 -24.71
N GLY A 265 19.33 -13.82 -25.25
CA GLY A 265 19.89 -12.57 -25.78
C GLY A 265 19.08 -11.88 -26.88
N GLY A 266 18.14 -12.60 -27.52
CA GLY A 266 17.23 -12.05 -28.54
C GLY A 266 15.82 -11.73 -28.05
N GLY A 267 15.50 -12.03 -26.78
CA GLY A 267 14.17 -11.86 -26.22
C GLY A 267 14.10 -10.76 -25.17
N VAL A 268 12.99 -10.04 -25.12
CA VAL A 268 12.64 -9.06 -24.09
C VAL A 268 11.25 -9.40 -23.55
N ILE A 269 11.04 -9.32 -22.24
CA ILE A 269 9.69 -9.35 -21.66
C ILE A 269 9.28 -7.94 -21.31
N ILE A 270 8.18 -7.46 -21.89
CA ILE A 270 7.60 -6.14 -21.61
C ILE A 270 6.33 -6.35 -20.78
N MET A 271 6.30 -5.75 -19.59
CA MET A 271 5.22 -5.91 -18.61
C MET A 271 4.43 -4.60 -18.47
N ALA A 272 3.10 -4.71 -18.49
CA ALA A 272 2.22 -3.60 -18.14
C ALA A 272 2.09 -3.43 -16.61
N GLU A 273 1.43 -2.36 -16.18
CA GLU A 273 1.03 -2.17 -14.78
C GLU A 273 0.17 -3.36 -14.30
N SER A 274 0.43 -3.82 -13.08
CA SER A 274 -0.23 -4.98 -12.46
C SER A 274 -0.01 -6.33 -13.16
N ALA A 275 0.87 -6.42 -14.17
CA ALA A 275 1.28 -7.69 -14.73
C ALA A 275 2.09 -8.49 -13.71
N TYR A 276 1.92 -9.81 -13.70
CA TYR A 276 2.56 -10.69 -12.72
C TYR A 276 3.20 -11.91 -13.38
N ILE A 277 4.50 -12.10 -13.12
CA ILE A 277 5.22 -13.31 -13.50
C ILE A 277 5.61 -14.07 -12.24
N LYS A 278 5.32 -15.38 -12.21
CA LYS A 278 5.76 -16.29 -11.17
C LYS A 278 6.55 -17.43 -11.78
N THR A 279 7.74 -17.71 -11.27
CA THR A 279 8.58 -18.81 -11.76
C THR A 279 9.36 -19.50 -10.64
N THR A 280 9.74 -20.77 -10.84
CA THR A 280 10.63 -21.46 -9.90
C THR A 280 12.06 -20.96 -10.03
N ASP A 281 12.61 -20.95 -11.26
CA ASP A 281 13.96 -20.47 -11.54
C ASP A 281 13.95 -19.43 -12.66
N LEU A 282 14.79 -18.40 -12.56
CA LEU A 282 15.00 -17.39 -13.59
C LEU A 282 16.43 -17.43 -14.14
N MET A 283 16.55 -17.51 -15.46
CA MET A 283 17.79 -17.25 -16.20
C MET A 283 17.60 -16.06 -17.15
N LEU A 284 18.18 -14.92 -16.79
CA LEU A 284 18.04 -13.65 -17.50
C LEU A 284 19.32 -13.30 -18.26
N ASN A 285 19.28 -13.39 -19.59
CA ASN A 285 20.39 -13.02 -20.48
C ASN A 285 20.15 -11.70 -21.23
N ASN A 286 18.94 -11.13 -21.15
CA ASN A 286 18.58 -9.85 -21.76
C ASN A 286 17.60 -9.10 -20.84
N ILE A 287 16.45 -8.61 -21.32
CA ILE A 287 15.65 -7.62 -20.56
C ILE A 287 14.32 -8.22 -20.04
N ILE A 288 13.99 -7.91 -18.78
CA ILE A 288 12.61 -7.81 -18.31
C ILE A 288 12.36 -6.34 -17.95
N GLU A 289 11.31 -5.77 -18.53
CA GLU A 289 11.02 -4.34 -18.46
C GLU A 289 9.61 -4.10 -17.92
N GLY A 290 9.50 -3.35 -16.82
CA GLY A 290 8.24 -2.91 -16.24
C GLY A 290 7.70 -1.62 -16.87
N PRO A 291 6.52 -1.16 -16.41
CA PRO A 291 5.91 0.07 -16.91
C PRO A 291 6.62 1.33 -16.39
N ASN A 292 6.30 2.48 -17.01
CA ASN A 292 6.80 3.79 -16.58
C ASN A 292 6.02 4.36 -15.37
N VAL A 293 4.79 3.90 -15.15
CA VAL A 293 3.86 4.31 -14.08
C VAL A 293 3.24 3.04 -13.49
N GLY A 294 3.01 3.02 -12.18
CA GLY A 294 2.60 1.81 -11.47
C GLY A 294 3.72 0.77 -11.38
N PHE A 295 3.43 -0.43 -10.89
CA PHE A 295 4.40 -1.53 -10.79
C PHE A 295 3.88 -2.79 -11.46
N ALA A 296 4.81 -3.54 -12.05
CA ALA A 296 4.63 -4.95 -12.37
C ALA A 296 5.39 -5.79 -11.33
N ARG A 297 5.10 -7.09 -11.21
CA ARG A 297 5.77 -7.97 -10.22
C ARG A 297 6.33 -9.24 -10.83
N VAL A 298 7.49 -9.66 -10.36
CA VAL A 298 8.14 -10.93 -10.72
C VAL A 298 8.52 -11.65 -9.43
N ASP A 299 7.96 -12.83 -9.19
CA ASP A 299 8.31 -13.68 -8.05
C ASP A 299 9.08 -14.91 -8.51
N VAL A 300 10.28 -15.11 -7.96
CA VAL A 300 11.15 -16.27 -8.18
C VAL A 300 11.22 -17.08 -6.90
N ALA A 301 10.97 -18.39 -7.00
CA ALA A 301 10.83 -19.24 -5.82
C ALA A 301 12.13 -19.91 -5.35
N ASN A 302 13.12 -20.08 -6.22
CA ASN A 302 14.30 -20.89 -5.91
C ASN A 302 15.64 -20.33 -6.41
N ARG A 303 15.78 -19.95 -7.68
CA ARG A 303 17.08 -19.48 -8.19
C ARG A 303 16.95 -18.36 -9.20
N THR A 304 17.71 -17.30 -9.01
CA THR A 304 17.90 -16.22 -9.99
C THR A 304 19.34 -16.16 -10.50
N THR A 305 19.49 -16.18 -11.83
CA THR A 305 20.74 -15.90 -12.53
C THR A 305 20.55 -14.77 -13.54
N ILE A 306 21.15 -13.61 -13.24
CA ILE A 306 21.24 -12.45 -14.14
C ILE A 306 22.64 -12.44 -14.76
N ASN A 307 22.73 -12.80 -16.04
CA ASN A 307 23.99 -12.82 -16.77
C ASN A 307 24.41 -11.42 -17.25
N GLY A 308 25.61 -11.26 -17.81
CA GLY A 308 26.15 -9.94 -18.19
C GLY A 308 25.33 -9.14 -19.21
N GLY A 309 24.46 -9.80 -19.99
CA GLY A 309 23.47 -9.13 -20.84
C GLY A 309 22.12 -8.88 -20.16
N GLY A 310 21.91 -9.48 -18.99
CA GLY A 310 20.68 -9.43 -18.20
C GLY A 310 20.42 -8.05 -17.58
N ARG A 311 19.19 -7.56 -17.70
CA ARG A 311 18.76 -6.26 -17.17
C ARG A 311 17.32 -6.32 -16.65
N LEU A 312 17.11 -5.87 -15.43
CA LEU A 312 15.78 -5.52 -14.89
C LEU A 312 15.59 -4.01 -15.02
N LYS A 313 14.52 -3.57 -15.68
CA LYS A 313 14.28 -2.15 -16.04
C LYS A 313 12.94 -1.64 -15.56
N ASN A 314 12.88 -0.32 -15.34
CA ASN A 314 11.68 0.43 -14.92
C ASN A 314 11.07 -0.13 -13.62
N ARG A 315 9.76 0.11 -13.41
CA ARG A 315 9.07 -0.19 -12.15
C ARG A 315 8.63 -1.66 -12.10
N ILE A 316 9.53 -2.51 -11.61
CA ILE A 316 9.26 -3.91 -11.31
C ILE A 316 9.51 -4.12 -9.81
N ASP A 317 8.60 -4.82 -9.13
CA ASP A 317 8.89 -5.45 -7.85
C ASP A 317 9.39 -6.87 -8.11
N PHE A 318 10.70 -7.05 -7.98
CA PHE A 318 11.38 -8.30 -8.29
C PHE A 318 11.73 -9.01 -7.00
N ASN A 319 11.09 -10.15 -6.76
CA ASN A 319 11.12 -10.81 -5.47
C ASN A 319 11.73 -12.18 -5.60
N ASP A 320 12.84 -12.38 -4.88
CA ASP A 320 13.49 -13.66 -4.75
C ASP A 320 13.69 -13.95 -3.26
N ALA A 321 12.94 -14.92 -2.73
CA ALA A 321 12.79 -15.12 -1.28
C ALA A 321 14.10 -15.54 -0.59
N ASN A 322 15.05 -16.15 -1.32
CA ASN A 322 16.37 -16.53 -0.82
C ASN A 322 17.50 -15.63 -1.35
N GLY A 323 17.16 -14.59 -2.12
CA GLY A 323 18.10 -13.64 -2.71
C GLY A 323 18.75 -14.10 -4.02
N ILE A 324 19.18 -13.13 -4.83
CA ILE A 324 19.76 -13.38 -6.17
C ILE A 324 21.13 -14.06 -6.06
N GLU A 325 21.25 -15.31 -6.53
CA GLU A 325 22.49 -16.08 -6.37
C GLU A 325 23.60 -15.67 -7.34
N VAL A 326 23.24 -15.25 -8.55
CA VAL A 326 24.20 -14.79 -9.55
C VAL A 326 23.69 -13.52 -10.21
N ASN A 327 24.44 -12.42 -10.05
CA ASN A 327 24.20 -11.18 -10.78
C ASN A 327 25.51 -10.65 -11.38
N THR A 328 25.63 -10.74 -12.70
CA THR A 328 26.68 -10.11 -13.50
C THR A 328 26.13 -9.04 -14.45
N GLY A 329 24.80 -8.81 -14.41
CA GLY A 329 24.07 -7.86 -15.24
C GLY A 329 23.73 -6.57 -14.49
N GLN A 330 22.56 -5.98 -14.81
CA GLN A 330 22.12 -4.71 -14.21
C GLN A 330 20.70 -4.80 -13.63
N ILE A 331 20.51 -4.16 -12.49
CA ILE A 331 19.20 -3.89 -11.89
C ILE A 331 19.10 -2.36 -11.82
N GLU A 332 18.14 -1.76 -12.53
CA GLU A 332 17.96 -0.31 -12.55
C GLU A 332 17.34 0.19 -11.23
N SER A 333 17.56 1.45 -10.88
CA SER A 333 17.18 2.03 -9.57
C SER A 333 15.68 2.08 -9.30
N ALA A 334 14.84 1.96 -10.34
CA ALA A 334 13.39 1.94 -10.21
C ALA A 334 12.83 0.54 -9.86
N VAL A 335 13.68 -0.50 -9.89
CA VAL A 335 13.31 -1.87 -9.52
C VAL A 335 13.37 -2.01 -8.00
N THR A 336 12.31 -2.53 -7.39
CA THR A 336 12.25 -2.85 -5.95
C THR A 336 12.50 -4.34 -5.73
N LEU A 337 13.01 -4.70 -4.54
CA LEU A 337 13.34 -6.09 -4.16
C LEU A 337 12.73 -6.46 -2.81
N ASN A 338 11.59 -5.85 -2.45
CA ASN A 338 11.09 -5.81 -1.08
C ASN A 338 9.71 -6.46 -0.89
N GLN A 339 9.12 -7.01 -1.94
CA GLN A 339 7.80 -7.66 -1.92
C GLN A 339 6.64 -6.73 -1.56
N ASP A 340 6.86 -5.41 -1.62
CA ASP A 340 5.88 -4.41 -1.19
C ASP A 340 4.71 -4.27 -2.13
N ILE A 341 4.86 -4.68 -3.40
CA ILE A 341 3.81 -4.49 -4.40
C ILE A 341 2.79 -5.61 -4.29
N TYR A 342 1.65 -5.30 -3.67
CA TYR A 342 0.48 -6.17 -3.71
C TYR A 342 -0.23 -6.04 -5.05
N LEU A 343 -0.59 -7.19 -5.64
CA LEU A 343 -1.42 -7.25 -6.82
C LEU A 343 -2.77 -7.85 -6.45
N ALA A 344 -3.84 -7.10 -6.68
CA ALA A 344 -5.19 -7.57 -6.42
C ALA A 344 -5.55 -8.73 -7.38
N PRO A 345 -6.26 -9.76 -6.90
CA PRO A 345 -6.75 -10.83 -7.76
C PRO A 345 -7.79 -10.31 -8.76
N THR A 346 -7.68 -10.77 -9.99
CA THR A 346 -8.61 -10.57 -11.10
C THR A 346 -8.87 -11.90 -11.80
N ALA A 347 -9.79 -11.94 -12.77
CA ALA A 347 -9.99 -13.13 -13.60
C ALA A 347 -8.72 -13.56 -14.38
N CYS A 348 -7.85 -12.58 -14.70
CA CYS A 348 -6.65 -12.78 -15.51
C CYS A 348 -5.36 -12.88 -14.70
N ASN A 349 -5.39 -12.50 -13.42
CA ASN A 349 -4.23 -12.49 -12.55
C ASN A 349 -4.65 -12.96 -11.15
N PRO A 350 -4.10 -14.06 -10.61
CA PRO A 350 -4.48 -14.56 -9.28
C PRO A 350 -4.08 -13.61 -8.14
N GLY A 351 -3.38 -12.51 -8.42
CA GLY A 351 -2.85 -11.61 -7.42
C GLY A 351 -1.66 -12.20 -6.68
N THR A 352 -1.10 -11.42 -5.76
CA THR A 352 -0.01 -11.89 -4.90
C THR A 352 -0.59 -12.42 -3.59
N ALA A 353 -0.10 -13.58 -3.15
CA ALA A 353 -0.54 -14.18 -1.90
C ALA A 353 0.02 -13.36 -0.73
N GLY A 354 -0.81 -12.49 -0.16
CA GLY A 354 -0.90 -12.27 1.27
C GLY A 354 -2.34 -12.61 1.64
N VAL A 355 -2.57 -13.48 2.63
CA VAL A 355 -3.90 -13.47 3.25
C VAL A 355 -4.02 -12.08 3.84
N LEU A 356 -4.81 -11.23 3.18
CA LEU A 356 -5.16 -9.93 3.71
C LEU A 356 -5.71 -10.19 5.11
N ALA A 357 -4.97 -9.79 6.16
CA ALA A 357 -5.38 -10.04 7.54
C ALA A 357 -6.80 -9.51 7.73
N GLU A 358 -7.75 -10.35 8.13
CA GLU A 358 -9.13 -9.94 8.43
C GLU A 358 -9.35 -10.03 9.95
N PRO A 359 -8.62 -9.23 10.76
CA PRO A 359 -8.70 -9.36 12.21
C PRO A 359 -10.07 -8.92 12.70
N GLU A 360 -10.53 -9.55 13.78
CA GLU A 360 -11.66 -9.04 14.54
C GLU A 360 -11.19 -7.94 15.49
N TYR A 361 -12.07 -6.99 15.79
CA TYR A 361 -11.77 -5.91 16.71
C TYR A 361 -12.80 -5.91 17.85
N THR A 362 -12.32 -5.65 19.05
CA THR A 362 -13.14 -5.47 20.24
C THR A 362 -12.96 -4.06 20.77
N LEU A 363 -14.05 -3.30 20.90
CA LEU A 363 -14.06 -2.10 21.72
C LEU A 363 -14.13 -2.52 23.18
N VAL A 364 -12.99 -2.41 23.86
CA VAL A 364 -12.83 -2.83 25.25
C VAL A 364 -13.46 -1.80 26.17
N ALA A 365 -13.08 -0.53 26.04
CA ALA A 365 -13.56 0.53 26.92
C ALA A 365 -13.63 1.90 26.22
N ASP A 366 -14.55 2.72 26.72
CA ASP A 366 -14.64 4.14 26.42
C ASP A 366 -14.28 4.94 27.67
N ILE A 367 -13.26 5.78 27.58
CA ILE A 367 -12.65 6.46 28.73
C ILE A 367 -12.95 7.94 28.65
N SER A 368 -13.82 8.43 29.52
CA SER A 368 -14.25 9.83 29.54
C SER A 368 -13.13 10.78 29.98
N VAL A 369 -13.10 11.97 29.37
CA VAL A 369 -12.17 13.05 29.73
C VAL A 369 -12.35 13.52 31.18
N PRO A 370 -11.28 13.96 31.87
CA PRO A 370 -11.40 14.64 33.15
C PRO A 370 -12.01 16.05 32.99
N GLN A 371 -12.53 16.58 34.09
CA GLN A 371 -13.03 17.96 34.18
C GLN A 371 -12.15 18.80 35.08
N VAL A 372 -11.77 19.99 34.61
CA VAL A 372 -11.10 21.01 35.42
C VAL A 372 -11.99 22.24 35.45
N LYS A 373 -12.27 22.77 36.65
CA LYS A 373 -13.23 23.88 36.87
C LYS A 373 -14.62 23.64 36.25
N GLY A 374 -15.06 22.38 36.16
CA GLY A 374 -16.34 21.99 35.58
C GLY A 374 -16.40 22.04 34.04
N VAL A 375 -15.25 22.16 33.37
CA VAL A 375 -15.13 22.13 31.91
C VAL A 375 -14.43 20.83 31.49
N ASN A 376 -14.95 20.16 30.48
CA ASN A 376 -14.35 18.97 29.90
C ASN A 376 -13.05 19.33 29.18
N LEU A 377 -11.99 18.56 29.46
CA LEU A 377 -10.77 18.62 28.66
C LEU A 377 -10.92 17.84 27.35
N SER A 378 -9.91 17.90 26.50
CA SER A 378 -9.83 17.19 25.22
C SER A 378 -8.57 16.33 25.20
N ALA A 379 -8.72 15.03 24.91
CA ALA A 379 -7.59 14.11 24.76
C ALA A 379 -6.76 14.48 23.54
N THR A 380 -5.45 14.64 23.75
CA THR A 380 -4.52 15.16 22.72
C THR A 380 -3.58 14.11 22.18
N ASP A 381 -3.14 13.19 23.03
CA ASP A 381 -2.14 12.18 22.72
C ASP A 381 -2.31 10.95 23.61
N VAL A 382 -1.84 9.82 23.12
CA VAL A 382 -1.89 8.51 23.77
C VAL A 382 -0.63 7.73 23.42
N THR A 383 -0.08 7.01 24.40
CA THR A 383 0.97 6.01 24.14
C THR A 383 0.79 4.81 25.05
N TYR A 384 1.23 3.65 24.61
CA TYR A 384 1.25 2.42 25.37
C TYR A 384 2.69 1.93 25.59
N ALA A 385 3.05 1.64 26.84
CA ALA A 385 4.30 0.97 27.16
C ALA A 385 4.15 0.10 28.41
N ASP A 386 4.73 -1.09 28.37
CA ASP A 386 4.86 -2.00 29.52
C ASP A 386 3.55 -2.27 30.28
N GLY A 387 2.45 -2.42 29.55
CA GLY A 387 1.13 -2.66 30.15
C GLY A 387 0.48 -1.42 30.74
N LEU A 388 1.00 -0.22 30.49
CA LEU A 388 0.41 1.06 30.88
C LEU A 388 0.02 1.86 29.64
N ALA A 389 -1.11 2.56 29.71
CA ALA A 389 -1.49 3.58 28.75
C ALA A 389 -1.38 4.97 29.37
N PHE A 390 -0.71 5.89 28.71
CA PHE A 390 -0.57 7.28 29.13
C PHE A 390 -1.40 8.16 28.21
N ILE A 391 -2.10 9.14 28.78
CA ILE A 391 -3.01 10.01 28.03
C ILE A 391 -2.77 11.45 28.46
N SER A 392 -2.58 12.35 27.49
CA SER A 392 -2.52 13.80 27.73
C SER A 392 -3.82 14.50 27.36
N TYR A 393 -4.09 15.59 28.07
CA TYR A 393 -5.25 16.43 27.85
C TYR A 393 -4.90 17.92 27.87
N HIS A 394 -5.63 18.69 27.08
CA HIS A 394 -5.64 20.16 27.09
C HIS A 394 -7.07 20.73 27.13
N LEU A 395 -7.22 22.03 27.31
CA LEU A 395 -8.49 22.73 27.17
C LEU A 395 -8.54 23.44 25.81
N ASN A 396 -9.61 23.19 25.05
CA ASN A 396 -9.81 23.90 23.78
C ASN A 396 -10.17 25.36 24.04
N GLY A 397 -9.39 26.30 23.49
CA GLY A 397 -9.67 27.73 23.52
C GLY A 397 -8.49 28.57 24.01
N ASN A 398 -8.79 29.70 24.65
CA ASN A 398 -7.77 30.67 25.10
C ASN A 398 -7.43 30.54 26.60
N GLN A 399 -8.06 29.59 27.30
CA GLN A 399 -7.83 29.31 28.71
C GLN A 399 -6.91 28.10 28.83
N TYR A 400 -6.29 27.93 30.00
CA TYR A 400 -5.38 26.82 30.24
C TYR A 400 -6.01 25.85 31.23
N ALA A 401 -6.10 24.57 30.85
CA ALA A 401 -6.25 23.48 31.79
C ALA A 401 -5.81 22.16 31.15
N GLY A 402 -5.20 21.29 31.95
CA GLY A 402 -4.58 20.08 31.45
C GLY A 402 -4.74 18.94 32.42
N ALA A 403 -4.52 17.74 31.91
CA ALA A 403 -4.47 16.54 32.72
C ALA A 403 -3.54 15.52 32.11
N ILE A 404 -3.08 14.57 32.93
CA ILE A 404 -2.43 13.34 32.51
C ILE A 404 -3.15 12.19 33.20
N ASP A 405 -3.59 11.20 32.42
CA ASP A 405 -4.07 9.93 32.96
C ASP A 405 -3.06 8.82 32.66
N VAL A 406 -2.91 7.90 33.61
CA VAL A 406 -2.20 6.63 33.40
C VAL A 406 -3.14 5.50 33.76
N LEU A 407 -3.34 4.56 32.83
CA LEU A 407 -4.16 3.38 33.01
C LEU A 407 -3.28 2.13 33.05
N ASN A 408 -3.55 1.27 34.02
CA ASN A 408 -3.03 -0.09 34.06
C ASN A 408 -3.86 -0.98 33.12
N LEU A 409 -3.18 -1.56 32.12
CA LEU A 409 -3.69 -2.46 31.10
C LEU A 409 -3.06 -3.86 31.18
N ALA A 410 -2.45 -4.24 32.31
CA ALA A 410 -1.93 -5.60 32.51
C ALA A 410 -3.01 -6.69 32.28
N ASN A 411 -4.27 -6.35 32.54
CA ASN A 411 -5.42 -7.04 31.96
C ASN A 411 -6.23 -6.04 31.14
N VAL A 412 -5.99 -6.02 29.82
CA VAL A 412 -6.62 -5.06 28.90
C VAL A 412 -8.15 -5.05 29.00
N ASN A 413 -8.78 -6.20 29.26
CA ASN A 413 -10.25 -6.31 29.37
C ASN A 413 -10.82 -5.77 30.69
N ALA A 414 -9.96 -5.29 31.59
CA ALA A 414 -10.34 -4.70 32.88
C ALA A 414 -9.37 -3.54 33.22
N PRO A 415 -9.36 -2.46 32.42
CA PRO A 415 -8.46 -1.34 32.62
C PRO A 415 -8.81 -0.58 33.91
N SER A 416 -7.80 -0.04 34.58
CA SER A 416 -7.98 0.78 35.78
C SER A 416 -7.04 1.97 35.78
N PHE A 417 -7.50 3.14 36.25
CA PHE A 417 -6.59 4.25 36.47
C PHE A 417 -5.61 3.93 37.58
N THR A 418 -4.37 4.28 37.35
CA THR A 418 -3.39 4.41 38.42
C THR A 418 -3.13 5.87 38.74
N VAL A 419 -3.01 6.73 37.72
CA VAL A 419 -2.70 8.14 37.93
C VAL A 419 -3.74 9.02 37.23
N ASN A 420 -4.13 10.09 37.92
CA ASN A 420 -4.87 11.21 37.38
C ASN A 420 -4.23 12.50 37.91
N TYR A 421 -3.50 13.20 37.05
CA TYR A 421 -2.96 14.52 37.30
C TYR A 421 -3.86 15.55 36.62
N THR A 422 -4.13 16.67 37.28
CA THR A 422 -4.85 17.81 36.69
C THR A 422 -4.13 19.11 37.01
N SER A 423 -4.24 20.08 36.10
CA SER A 423 -3.67 21.41 36.23
C SER A 423 -4.65 22.47 35.74
N GLU A 424 -4.71 23.58 36.46
CA GLU A 424 -5.54 24.74 36.11
C GLU A 424 -4.81 25.79 35.28
N SER A 425 -3.52 25.60 35.01
CA SER A 425 -2.65 26.62 34.38
C SER A 425 -1.70 26.05 33.34
N ARG A 426 -1.69 24.72 33.15
CA ARG A 426 -0.78 23.97 32.27
C ARG A 426 -1.58 22.98 31.44
N GLU A 427 -1.15 22.77 30.20
CA GLU A 427 -1.81 21.91 29.22
C GLU A 427 -0.79 21.03 28.50
N PHE A 428 -1.23 19.89 27.98
CA PHE A 428 -0.36 18.87 27.39
C PHE A 428 -0.89 18.47 26.00
N ASN A 429 -0.06 18.65 24.97
CA ASN A 429 -0.42 18.39 23.58
C ASN A 429 0.16 17.08 23.04
N ALA A 430 1.30 16.66 23.58
CA ALA A 430 1.98 15.42 23.21
C ALA A 430 2.71 14.82 24.41
N LEU A 431 2.84 13.50 24.39
CA LEU A 431 3.57 12.72 25.38
C LEU A 431 4.35 11.61 24.71
N ASN A 432 5.41 11.16 25.37
CA ASN A 432 6.11 9.92 25.06
C ASN A 432 6.71 9.34 26.35
N ILE A 433 6.93 8.02 26.36
CA ILE A 433 7.50 7.28 27.49
C ILE A 433 8.77 6.57 27.02
N TYR A 434 9.86 6.74 27.77
CA TYR A 434 11.12 6.06 27.51
C TYR A 434 11.69 5.49 28.78
N ASP A 435 11.89 4.18 28.82
CA ASP A 435 12.27 3.48 30.04
C ASP A 435 11.23 3.81 31.14
N ASP A 436 11.64 4.52 32.18
CA ASP A 436 10.77 4.98 33.27
C ASP A 436 10.54 6.52 33.23
N GLN A 437 10.68 7.18 32.07
CA GLN A 437 10.57 8.64 31.95
C GLN A 437 9.46 9.07 31.00
N LEU A 438 8.44 9.72 31.55
CA LEU A 438 7.36 10.36 30.79
C LEU A 438 7.81 11.78 30.41
N VAL A 439 7.86 12.05 29.12
CA VAL A 439 8.19 13.38 28.58
C VAL A 439 6.96 13.99 27.91
N LEU A 440 6.72 15.28 28.16
CA LEU A 440 5.50 15.96 27.70
C LEU A 440 5.84 17.27 27.01
N ALA A 441 5.13 17.57 25.92
CA ALA A 441 5.13 18.88 25.29
C ALA A 441 3.78 19.57 25.47
N GLY A 442 3.79 20.88 25.70
CA GLY A 442 2.55 21.65 25.88
C GLY A 442 2.76 23.14 26.13
N GLN A 443 1.87 23.74 26.91
CA GLN A 443 1.90 25.17 27.23
C GLN A 443 1.40 25.49 28.64
N ARG A 444 1.70 26.69 29.12
CA ARG A 444 1.14 27.26 30.37
C ARG A 444 0.71 28.71 30.22
N SER A 445 -0.18 29.10 31.11
CA SER A 445 -0.51 30.51 31.39
C SER A 445 0.67 31.20 32.06
N LYS A 446 1.29 32.22 31.43
CA LYS A 446 2.38 32.98 32.06
C LYS A 446 1.93 33.72 33.33
N GLU A 447 0.70 34.21 33.33
CA GLU A 447 0.14 34.96 34.45
C GLU A 447 -0.24 34.04 35.61
N GLU A 448 -0.99 32.97 35.33
CA GLU A 448 -1.53 32.09 36.38
C GLU A 448 -0.48 31.11 36.94
N SER A 449 0.55 30.75 36.15
CA SER A 449 1.66 29.91 36.64
C SER A 449 2.69 30.65 37.49
N GLY A 450 2.64 31.99 37.54
CA GLY A 450 3.65 32.81 38.22
C GLY A 450 5.01 32.91 37.51
N TYR A 451 5.13 32.35 36.29
CA TYR A 451 6.38 32.32 35.53
C TYR A 451 6.59 33.59 34.70
N THR A 452 7.59 34.40 35.05
CA THR A 452 7.79 35.75 34.50
C THR A 452 9.00 35.91 33.56
N ALA A 453 9.76 34.83 33.28
CA ALA A 453 10.91 34.96 32.39
C ALA A 453 10.49 35.38 30.97
N ASN A 454 11.24 36.32 30.38
CA ASN A 454 10.92 36.94 29.09
C ASN A 454 11.36 36.12 27.87
N SER A 455 12.08 35.02 28.05
CA SER A 455 12.63 34.20 26.97
C SER A 455 11.63 33.23 26.33
N THR A 456 10.46 33.03 26.95
CA THR A 456 9.43 32.09 26.47
C THR A 456 8.03 32.72 26.45
N ASN A 457 7.16 32.23 25.56
CA ASN A 457 5.77 32.70 25.43
C ASN A 457 4.75 31.70 25.97
N GLY A 458 5.18 30.67 26.70
CA GLY A 458 4.30 29.69 27.35
C GLY A 458 4.61 28.24 26.98
N ALA A 459 5.34 27.98 25.89
CA ALA A 459 5.76 26.63 25.53
C ALA A 459 6.66 26.03 26.62
N LEU A 460 6.54 24.72 26.80
CA LEU A 460 7.20 24.00 27.86
C LEU A 460 7.43 22.52 27.48
N LEU A 461 8.43 21.96 28.13
CA LEU A 461 8.77 20.55 28.12
C LEU A 461 8.73 20.09 29.58
N TYR A 462 8.03 19.00 29.85
CA TYR A 462 8.07 18.34 31.16
C TYR A 462 8.82 17.01 31.05
N VAL A 463 9.62 16.71 32.07
CA VAL A 463 10.20 15.38 32.28
C VAL A 463 9.72 14.89 33.63
N VAL A 464 9.15 13.69 33.67
CA VAL A 464 8.56 13.09 34.86
C VAL A 464 9.07 11.67 34.99
N ASP A 465 9.72 11.35 36.11
CA ASP A 465 10.09 9.98 36.42
C ASP A 465 8.85 9.18 36.89
N VAL A 466 8.71 7.98 36.34
CA VAL A 466 7.67 7.01 36.66
C VAL A 466 8.27 6.02 37.66
N VAL A 467 7.77 5.97 38.89
CA VAL A 467 8.29 5.02 39.89
C VAL A 467 7.67 3.66 39.65
N SER A 468 8.50 2.63 39.81
CA SER A 468 8.12 1.22 39.75
C SER A 468 6.69 0.95 40.21
N GLY A 469 5.88 0.41 39.30
CA GLY A 469 4.65 -0.26 39.65
C GLY A 469 3.37 0.40 39.18
N ASP A 470 3.39 1.61 38.59
CA ASP A 470 2.28 2.38 37.96
C ASP A 470 2.12 3.83 38.45
N GLN A 471 2.94 4.29 39.40
CA GLN A 471 2.80 5.60 40.05
C GLN A 471 3.73 6.66 39.43
N LEU A 472 3.24 7.89 39.22
CA LEU A 472 4.12 9.05 39.02
C LEU A 472 4.70 9.48 40.37
N GLU A 473 5.94 9.97 40.41
CA GLU A 473 6.54 10.48 41.66
C GLU A 473 5.67 11.56 42.34
N ASN A 474 5.67 11.55 43.68
CA ASN A 474 4.99 12.56 44.50
C ASN A 474 5.59 13.94 44.20
N SER A 475 4.94 14.68 43.30
CA SER A 475 4.84 16.15 43.19
C SER A 475 6.08 17.05 43.28
N ILE A 476 7.29 16.54 43.48
CA ILE A 476 8.49 17.34 43.73
C ILE A 476 9.53 17.25 42.60
N ASP A 477 9.49 16.22 41.75
CA ASP A 477 10.53 16.01 40.72
C ASP A 477 10.00 16.08 39.26
N TRP A 478 8.92 16.85 39.01
CA TRP A 478 8.57 17.22 37.63
C TRP A 478 9.52 18.32 37.17
N GLN A 479 10.42 18.00 36.25
CA GLN A 479 11.30 18.99 35.67
C GLN A 479 10.56 19.76 34.58
N GLU A 480 10.15 20.99 34.89
CA GLU A 480 9.53 21.89 33.92
C GLU A 480 10.58 22.76 33.24
N ILE A 481 10.76 22.56 31.94
CA ILE A 481 11.76 23.23 31.11
C ILE A 481 11.04 24.25 30.22
N PRO A 482 11.27 25.57 30.41
CA PRO A 482 10.71 26.62 29.56
C PRO A 482 11.25 26.53 28.13
N MET A 483 10.36 26.45 27.15
CA MET A 483 10.74 26.32 25.74
C MET A 483 10.38 27.56 24.91
N PRO A 484 11.10 27.84 23.81
CA PRO A 484 10.74 28.94 22.90
C PRO A 484 9.35 28.75 22.26
N SER A 485 8.70 29.86 21.93
CA SER A 485 7.32 29.96 21.40
C SER A 485 6.18 29.78 22.43
N PHE A 486 4.96 29.70 21.92
CA PHE A 486 3.69 29.71 22.65
C PHE A 486 3.18 28.31 23.00
N SER A 487 3.51 27.30 22.18
CA SER A 487 3.01 25.93 22.30
C SER A 487 4.10 24.92 21.95
N GLY A 488 4.35 23.97 22.85
CA GLY A 488 5.08 22.74 22.56
C GLY A 488 4.16 21.76 21.84
N ASN A 489 4.61 21.24 20.70
CA ASN A 489 3.77 20.46 19.81
C ASN A 489 4.10 18.96 19.83
N SER A 490 5.37 18.60 20.04
CA SER A 490 5.85 17.22 20.00
C SER A 490 7.23 17.13 20.67
N VAL A 491 7.55 15.95 21.20
CA VAL A 491 8.82 15.63 21.84
C VAL A 491 9.16 14.17 21.58
N ASP A 492 10.44 13.87 21.31
CA ASP A 492 10.96 12.51 21.15
C ASP A 492 12.39 12.40 21.71
N LYS A 493 12.90 11.19 21.94
CA LYS A 493 14.22 10.91 22.52
C LYS A 493 15.25 10.64 21.42
N ILE A 494 16.32 11.43 21.40
CA ILE A 494 17.47 11.19 20.51
C ILE A 494 18.34 10.07 21.08
N ASP A 495 18.67 10.18 22.36
CA ASP A 495 19.50 9.25 23.09
C ASP A 495 19.18 9.32 24.60
N ASN A 496 19.91 8.58 25.41
CA ASN A 496 19.71 8.50 26.86
C ASN A 496 19.75 9.84 27.61
N ASN A 497 20.29 10.91 27.02
CA ASN A 497 20.46 12.19 27.70
C ASN A 497 19.92 13.38 26.89
N THR A 498 19.33 13.16 25.72
CA THR A 498 18.95 14.25 24.81
C THR A 498 17.56 14.00 24.22
N LEU A 499 16.68 14.98 24.36
CA LEU A 499 15.37 15.03 23.70
C LEU A 499 15.42 15.93 22.48
N LEU A 500 14.60 15.63 21.48
CA LEU A 500 14.23 16.51 20.39
C LEU A 500 12.83 17.06 20.65
N PHE A 501 12.68 18.38 20.60
CA PHE A 501 11.43 19.06 20.91
C PHE A 501 11.02 19.98 19.76
N ALA A 502 9.74 19.96 19.39
CA ALA A 502 9.16 20.87 18.41
C ALA A 502 8.19 21.85 19.06
N SER A 503 8.31 23.13 18.72
CA SER A 503 7.34 24.14 19.14
C SER A 503 7.03 25.18 18.08
N GLY A 504 5.79 25.69 18.16
CA GLY A 504 5.44 27.02 17.67
C GLY A 504 5.13 27.17 16.18
N ALA A 505 3.99 27.81 15.90
CA ALA A 505 3.71 28.38 14.58
C ALA A 505 4.58 29.62 14.28
N SER A 506 5.03 30.34 15.31
CA SER A 506 5.90 31.51 15.17
C SER A 506 6.92 31.59 16.30
N GLY A 507 8.18 31.94 15.96
CA GLY A 507 9.25 32.10 16.95
C GLY A 507 9.61 30.82 17.70
N GLY A 508 9.31 29.67 17.12
CA GLY A 508 9.65 28.34 17.62
C GLY A 508 10.67 27.64 16.71
N GLY A 509 10.60 26.33 16.64
CA GLY A 509 11.53 25.51 15.87
C GLY A 509 11.72 24.12 16.46
N PHE A 510 12.88 23.54 16.17
CA PHE A 510 13.34 22.27 16.71
C PHE A 510 14.50 22.49 17.68
N PHE A 511 14.43 21.86 18.84
CA PHE A 511 15.39 22.07 19.93
C PHE A 511 15.86 20.74 20.48
N GLU A 512 17.17 20.60 20.63
CA GLU A 512 17.75 19.50 21.40
C GLU A 512 17.88 19.95 22.84
N VAL A 513 17.35 19.17 23.77
CA VAL A 513 17.32 19.48 25.20
C VAL A 513 18.04 18.38 25.95
N ASN A 514 19.03 18.76 26.75
CA ASN A 514 19.69 17.82 27.64
C ASN A 514 18.78 17.49 28.81
N LEU A 515 18.50 16.20 29.03
CA LEU A 515 17.62 15.71 30.09
C LEU A 515 18.13 16.10 31.48
N GLN A 516 19.43 15.91 31.76
CA GLN A 516 19.98 16.16 33.09
C GLN A 516 19.99 17.64 33.48
N SER A 517 20.40 18.53 32.57
CA SER A 517 20.52 19.96 32.88
C SER A 517 19.28 20.78 32.52
N GLY A 518 18.35 20.21 31.75
CA GLY A 518 17.24 20.95 31.15
C GLY A 518 17.67 22.01 30.12
N SER A 519 18.95 22.05 29.71
CA SER A 519 19.46 23.11 28.84
C SER A 519 19.28 22.76 27.37
N ILE A 520 18.91 23.75 26.56
CA ILE A 520 18.91 23.62 25.10
C ILE A 520 20.37 23.51 24.62
N THR A 521 20.73 22.37 24.02
CA THR A 521 22.08 22.08 23.50
C THR A 521 22.23 22.42 22.02
N ALA A 522 21.12 22.37 21.26
CA ALA A 522 21.05 22.80 19.88
C ALA A 522 19.68 23.40 19.56
N SER A 523 19.65 24.34 18.63
CA SER A 523 18.41 25.01 18.21
C SER A 523 18.40 25.25 16.70
N GLU A 524 17.29 24.91 16.07
CA GLU A 524 16.98 25.19 14.68
C GLU A 524 15.68 25.99 14.65
N GLY A 525 15.79 27.31 14.47
CA GLY A 525 14.62 28.18 14.42
C GLY A 525 13.82 27.94 13.15
N GLU A 526 12.57 27.51 13.30
CA GLU A 526 11.67 27.20 12.19
C GLU A 526 10.24 27.56 12.56
N ASN A 527 9.52 28.21 11.65
CA ASN A 527 8.10 28.49 11.88
C ASN A 527 7.29 27.27 11.46
N TYR A 528 6.19 27.02 12.16
CA TYR A 528 5.33 25.86 11.89
C TYR A 528 6.06 24.52 12.05
N ALA A 529 6.96 24.43 13.05
CA ALA A 529 7.50 23.14 13.50
C ALA A 529 6.36 22.33 14.15
N LYS A 530 5.92 21.27 13.45
CA LYS A 530 4.69 20.54 13.78
C LYS A 530 4.96 19.32 14.66
N TYR A 531 5.93 18.50 14.26
CA TYR A 531 6.12 17.19 14.85
C TYR A 531 7.56 16.71 14.72
N VAL A 532 7.99 15.86 15.65
CA VAL A 532 9.28 15.17 15.60
C VAL A 532 9.07 13.69 15.89
N GLU A 533 9.87 12.87 15.22
CA GLU A 533 10.01 11.44 15.49
C GLU A 533 11.49 11.07 15.38
N VAL A 534 11.98 10.18 16.24
CA VAL A 534 13.34 9.66 16.20
C VAL A 534 13.31 8.15 16.12
N VAL A 535 13.85 7.61 15.03
CA VAL A 535 14.01 6.16 14.85
C VAL A 535 15.46 5.83 14.59
N GLU A 536 16.03 4.95 15.41
CA GLU A 536 17.43 4.51 15.32
C GLU A 536 18.45 5.66 15.25
N GLY A 537 18.17 6.76 15.97
CA GLY A 537 19.00 7.96 16.02
C GLY A 537 18.90 8.88 14.81
N VAL A 538 18.02 8.58 13.85
CA VAL A 538 17.65 9.48 12.74
C VAL A 538 16.48 10.35 13.19
N LYS A 539 16.61 11.67 13.01
CA LYS A 539 15.60 12.66 13.39
C LYS A 539 14.73 12.99 12.19
N TYR A 540 13.43 12.81 12.34
CA TYR A 540 12.40 13.17 11.37
C TYR A 540 11.65 14.38 11.92
N LYS A 541 11.61 15.47 11.15
CA LYS A 541 11.03 16.74 11.58
C LYS A 541 10.01 17.20 10.55
N LEU A 542 8.78 17.44 10.99
CA LEU A 542 7.69 17.94 10.13
C LEU A 542 7.57 19.45 10.23
N VAL A 543 7.65 20.12 9.08
CA VAL A 543 7.38 21.56 8.95
C VAL A 543 6.10 21.75 8.14
N GLY A 544 5.16 22.52 8.67
CA GLY A 544 3.88 22.85 8.01
C GLY A 544 3.82 24.28 7.50
N GLY A 545 2.65 24.90 7.65
CA GLY A 545 2.40 26.29 7.25
C GLY A 545 1.49 26.41 6.03
N ASN A 546 1.44 27.60 5.42
CA ASN A 546 0.55 27.88 4.28
C ASN A 546 1.04 27.29 2.95
N GLY A 547 2.33 26.93 2.85
CA GLY A 547 2.90 26.26 1.68
C GLY A 547 2.87 24.75 1.82
N ASN A 548 3.51 24.05 0.88
CA ASN A 548 3.72 22.61 1.01
C ASN A 548 4.46 22.31 2.31
N ALA A 549 4.01 21.27 3.01
CA ALA A 549 4.71 20.73 4.14
C ALA A 549 6.03 20.09 3.69
N SER A 550 7.00 20.06 4.59
CA SER A 550 8.31 19.46 4.35
C SER A 550 8.65 18.47 5.43
N LEU A 551 9.22 17.32 5.03
CA LEU A 551 9.85 16.37 5.93
C LEU A 551 11.36 16.59 5.89
N ILE A 552 11.94 16.94 7.04
CA ILE A 552 13.39 17.06 7.20
C ILE A 552 13.88 15.79 7.88
N ILE A 553 14.86 15.13 7.27
CA ILE A 553 15.51 13.91 7.77
C ILE A 553 16.95 14.27 8.10
N GLU A 554 17.34 14.10 9.34
CA GLU A 554 18.69 14.35 9.83
C GLU A 554 19.28 13.08 10.45
N GLY A 555 20.33 12.56 9.83
CA GLY A 555 21.07 11.41 10.34
C GLY A 555 22.56 11.50 10.01
N ASN A 556 23.28 10.38 10.14
CA ASN A 556 24.73 10.33 9.90
C ASN A 556 25.14 10.74 8.48
N SER A 557 24.25 10.54 7.50
CA SER A 557 24.47 10.90 6.09
C SER A 557 24.27 12.39 5.80
N GLY A 558 23.84 13.19 6.79
CA GLY A 558 23.54 14.61 6.66
C GLY A 558 22.05 14.92 6.80
N VAL A 559 21.67 16.12 6.37
CA VAL A 559 20.30 16.64 6.40
C VAL A 559 19.71 16.60 4.99
N THR A 560 18.52 16.03 4.86
CA THR A 560 17.72 16.02 3.62
C THR A 560 16.36 16.65 3.90
N THR A 561 15.88 17.51 3.00
CA THR A 561 14.54 18.09 3.06
C THR A 561 13.73 17.62 1.86
N ILE A 562 12.55 17.06 2.13
CA ILE A 562 11.66 16.50 1.12
C ILE A 562 10.38 17.34 1.10
N ASP A 563 10.03 17.88 -0.07
CA ASP A 563 8.74 18.52 -0.32
C ASP A 563 7.65 17.44 -0.40
N LEU A 564 6.64 17.52 0.46
CA LEU A 564 5.56 16.54 0.53
C LEU A 564 4.46 16.77 -0.52
N GLY A 565 4.56 17.83 -1.32
CA GLY A 565 3.64 18.10 -2.43
C GLY A 565 2.27 18.66 -2.02
N ALA A 566 1.98 18.74 -0.72
CA ALA A 566 0.74 19.26 -0.17
C ALA A 566 0.98 19.99 1.16
N SER A 567 0.09 20.92 1.51
CA SER A 567 0.16 21.69 2.76
C SER A 567 -0.42 20.91 3.93
N ALA A 568 0.06 21.18 5.14
CA ALA A 568 -0.51 20.62 6.37
C ALA A 568 -1.64 21.54 6.86
N MET A 569 -2.91 21.19 6.57
CA MET A 569 -4.09 22.03 6.84
C MET A 569 -5.07 21.39 7.82
N PRO A 570 -5.63 22.14 8.79
CA PRO A 570 -5.42 23.56 9.03
C PRO A 570 -4.01 23.87 9.58
N VAL A 571 -3.57 25.12 9.43
CA VAL A 571 -2.22 25.57 9.80
C VAL A 571 -1.88 25.28 11.26
N ASP A 572 -2.87 25.36 12.14
CA ASP A 572 -2.80 25.12 13.59
C ASP A 572 -3.26 23.72 14.01
N GLY A 573 -3.57 22.83 13.06
CA GLY A 573 -3.92 21.44 13.33
C GLY A 573 -2.75 20.57 13.79
N LYS A 574 -3.06 19.41 14.37
CA LYS A 574 -2.08 18.36 14.69
C LYS A 574 -1.76 17.57 13.41
N ASN A 575 -0.49 17.28 13.21
CA ASN A 575 0.05 16.49 12.10
C ASN A 575 1.20 15.66 12.64
N VAL A 576 1.32 14.40 12.24
CA VAL A 576 2.18 13.40 12.87
C VAL A 576 3.00 12.68 11.79
N ILE A 577 4.18 12.22 12.19
CA ILE A 577 5.01 11.29 11.43
C ILE A 577 4.93 9.93 12.15
N ALA A 578 4.84 8.85 11.38
CA ALA A 578 5.22 7.51 11.83
C ALA A 578 6.26 6.93 10.87
N VAL A 579 7.32 6.32 11.38
CA VAL A 579 8.35 5.64 10.57
C VAL A 579 8.26 4.13 10.76
N TYR A 580 8.03 3.42 9.66
CA TYR A 580 7.93 1.96 9.65
C TYR A 580 8.46 1.39 8.33
N ASP A 581 9.24 0.31 8.41
CA ASP A 581 9.71 -0.45 7.24
C ASP A 581 10.33 0.43 6.13
N ASN A 582 11.26 1.32 6.54
CA ASN A 582 11.98 2.25 5.66
C ASN A 582 11.06 3.23 4.88
N LYS A 583 9.89 3.54 5.44
CA LYS A 583 8.98 4.58 4.96
C LYS A 583 8.59 5.52 6.10
N ALA A 584 8.39 6.79 5.76
CA ALA A 584 7.74 7.76 6.64
C ALA A 584 6.31 8.01 6.17
N TYR A 585 5.37 7.93 7.11
CA TYR A 585 3.93 8.13 6.92
C TYR A 585 3.57 9.45 7.60
N VAL A 586 3.15 10.44 6.82
CA VAL A 586 3.00 11.82 7.29
C VAL A 586 1.56 12.28 7.09
N THR A 587 0.88 12.66 8.17
CA THR A 587 -0.48 13.19 8.09
C THR A 587 -0.48 14.69 7.83
N LEU A 588 -1.36 15.16 6.94
CA LEU A 588 -1.43 16.55 6.48
C LEU A 588 -2.84 17.15 6.61
N GLY A 589 -3.68 16.58 7.49
CA GLY A 589 -5.03 17.05 7.79
C GLY A 589 -5.97 16.92 6.59
N GLU A 590 -6.43 18.02 6.01
CA GLU A 590 -7.33 18.02 4.83
C GLU A 590 -6.73 17.31 3.61
N ASN A 591 -5.40 17.26 3.53
CA ASN A 591 -4.68 16.60 2.44
C ASN A 591 -4.37 15.13 2.72
N GLY A 592 -4.88 14.57 3.82
CA GLY A 592 -4.79 13.14 4.12
C GLY A 592 -3.39 12.71 4.56
N LEU A 593 -2.93 11.58 4.02
CA LEU A 593 -1.67 10.92 4.32
C LEU A 593 -0.73 10.99 3.12
N VAL A 594 0.55 11.26 3.36
CA VAL A 594 1.64 11.18 2.38
C VAL A 594 2.66 10.15 2.86
N ILE A 595 3.20 9.37 1.91
CA ILE A 595 4.17 8.30 2.20
C ILE A 595 5.47 8.58 1.45
N VAL A 596 6.56 8.61 2.19
CA VAL A 596 7.90 8.87 1.69
C VAL A 596 8.75 7.62 1.82
N SER A 597 9.40 7.20 0.74
CA SER A 597 10.43 6.16 0.78
C SER A 597 11.71 6.75 1.35
N LEU A 598 12.21 6.17 2.45
CA LEU A 598 13.45 6.63 3.09
C LEU A 598 14.71 6.10 2.39
N ALA A 599 14.57 5.06 1.57
CA ALA A 599 15.66 4.61 0.68
C ALA A 599 15.94 5.60 -0.46
N THR A 600 14.88 6.19 -1.02
CA THR A 600 14.99 7.05 -2.21
C THR A 600 14.79 8.54 -1.92
N ASN A 601 14.28 8.90 -0.73
CA ASN A 601 13.88 10.25 -0.35
C ASN A 601 12.82 10.85 -1.29
N GLU A 602 11.89 10.02 -1.77
CA GLU A 602 10.82 10.43 -2.68
C GLU A 602 9.44 10.12 -2.09
N VAL A 603 8.45 10.95 -2.42
CA VAL A 603 7.04 10.65 -2.18
C VAL A 603 6.64 9.48 -3.08
N VAL A 604 6.22 8.38 -2.47
CA VAL A 604 5.86 7.12 -3.16
C VAL A 604 4.38 6.78 -3.07
N GLY A 605 3.62 7.50 -2.27
CA GLY A 605 2.17 7.31 -2.17
C GLY A 605 1.49 8.47 -1.44
N SER A 606 0.19 8.58 -1.65
CA SER A 606 -0.69 9.43 -0.85
C SER A 606 -2.08 8.80 -0.76
N TYR A 607 -2.80 9.14 0.29
CA TYR A 607 -4.18 8.72 0.50
C TYR A 607 -4.98 9.87 1.09
N ASN A 608 -6.14 10.17 0.51
CA ASN A 608 -7.08 11.11 1.09
C ASN A 608 -8.44 10.43 1.25
N TYR A 609 -9.00 10.54 2.46
CA TYR A 609 -10.30 9.96 2.77
C TYR A 609 -11.41 10.88 2.29
N ASP A 610 -12.37 10.35 1.52
CA ASP A 610 -13.53 11.11 1.06
C ASP A 610 -14.58 11.25 2.17
N GLY A 611 -14.32 12.16 3.10
CA GLY A 611 -15.23 12.46 4.20
C GLY A 611 -14.83 13.73 4.97
N PRO A 612 -15.62 14.14 5.99
CA PRO A 612 -15.45 15.43 6.66
C PRO A 612 -14.28 15.47 7.66
N GLY A 613 -13.54 14.37 7.80
CA GLY A 613 -12.48 14.20 8.78
C GLY A 613 -11.12 14.74 8.31
N LEU A 614 -10.25 15.07 9.26
CA LEU A 614 -8.90 15.56 9.02
C LEU A 614 -7.88 14.53 9.52
N ALA A 615 -6.90 14.19 8.70
CA ALA A 615 -5.84 13.26 9.06
C ALA A 615 -4.90 13.92 10.07
N ASN A 616 -5.08 13.61 11.36
CA ASN A 616 -4.33 14.23 12.44
C ASN A 616 -3.19 13.34 12.92
N GLY A 617 -3.43 12.05 13.11
CA GLY A 617 -2.46 11.08 13.63
C GLY A 617 -2.38 9.81 12.79
N VAL A 618 -1.24 9.12 12.85
CA VAL A 618 -1.01 7.86 12.14
C VAL A 618 -0.21 6.90 13.02
N ALA A 619 -0.55 5.62 12.96
CA ALA A 619 0.25 4.51 13.45
C ALA A 619 0.32 3.42 12.36
N VAL A 620 1.39 2.62 12.33
CA VAL A 620 1.63 1.65 11.26
C VAL A 620 2.21 0.37 11.86
N ASP A 621 1.72 -0.79 11.39
CA ASP A 621 2.30 -2.08 11.72
C ASP A 621 2.55 -2.93 10.45
N GLU A 622 2.72 -4.24 10.59
CA GLU A 622 3.01 -5.11 9.45
C GLU A 622 1.92 -5.11 8.36
N ASP A 623 0.66 -4.93 8.75
CA ASP A 623 -0.52 -5.15 7.92
C ASP A 623 -1.25 -3.86 7.55
N PHE A 624 -1.34 -2.91 8.49
CA PHE A 624 -2.24 -1.77 8.40
C PHE A 624 -1.55 -0.43 8.66
N ILE A 625 -2.14 0.60 8.04
CA ILE A 625 -1.96 2.00 8.41
C ILE A 625 -3.24 2.42 9.13
N TYR A 626 -3.08 2.89 10.36
CA TYR A 626 -4.15 3.37 11.24
C TYR A 626 -4.15 4.89 11.21
N LEU A 627 -5.21 5.49 10.71
CA LEU A 627 -5.31 6.94 10.53
C LEU A 627 -6.37 7.51 11.47
N ALA A 628 -5.95 8.29 12.47
CA ALA A 628 -6.83 9.10 13.30
C ALA A 628 -7.31 10.30 12.47
N ASN A 629 -8.51 10.18 11.90
CA ASN A 629 -9.02 11.06 10.85
C ASN A 629 -10.10 12.03 11.36
N GLY A 630 -9.86 12.69 12.50
CA GLY A 630 -10.73 13.72 13.04
C GLY A 630 -12.18 13.24 13.22
N GLN A 631 -13.15 14.00 12.70
CA GLN A 631 -14.57 13.63 12.79
C GLN A 631 -14.88 12.28 12.15
N SER A 632 -14.07 11.78 11.22
CA SER A 632 -14.29 10.47 10.58
C SER A 632 -13.90 9.29 11.48
N GLY A 633 -13.33 9.52 12.67
CA GLY A 633 -12.90 8.44 13.55
C GLY A 633 -11.61 7.79 13.06
N LEU A 634 -11.50 6.47 13.24
CA LEU A 634 -10.31 5.70 12.84
C LEU A 634 -10.52 5.07 11.46
N ILE A 635 -9.62 5.36 10.53
CA ILE A 635 -9.58 4.75 9.19
C ILE A 635 -8.43 3.76 9.12
N LEU A 636 -8.67 2.57 8.57
CA LEU A 636 -7.63 1.57 8.33
C LEU A 636 -7.38 1.44 6.84
N LEU A 637 -6.10 1.46 6.46
CA LEU A 637 -5.65 1.12 5.11
C LEU A 637 -4.78 -0.12 5.16
N ARG A 638 -4.84 -0.95 4.14
CA ARG A 638 -3.84 -1.99 3.90
C ARG A 638 -2.49 -1.33 3.64
N ARG A 639 -1.48 -1.62 4.46
CA ARG A 639 -0.18 -0.92 4.37
C ARG A 639 0.48 -1.04 3.01
N ARG A 640 0.42 -2.22 2.39
CA ARG A 640 1.11 -2.53 1.13
C ARG A 640 0.43 -1.95 -0.11
N SER A 641 -0.89 -1.83 -0.11
CA SER A 641 -1.68 -1.38 -1.27
C SER A 641 -2.30 0.00 -1.12
N LEU A 642 -2.34 0.56 0.10
CA LEU A 642 -3.12 1.75 0.48
C LEU A 642 -4.64 1.59 0.26
N GLU A 643 -5.08 0.36 0.03
CA GLU A 643 -6.50 0.05 -0.10
C GLU A 643 -7.20 0.35 1.22
N TYR A 644 -8.31 1.08 1.15
CA TYR A 644 -9.18 1.29 2.30
C TYR A 644 -9.71 -0.05 2.80
N TYR A 645 -9.32 -0.41 4.02
CA TYR A 645 -9.80 -1.61 4.68
C TYR A 645 -11.16 -1.37 5.35
N GLY A 646 -11.27 -0.25 6.04
CA GLY A 646 -12.39 -0.03 6.92
C GLY A 646 -12.33 1.22 7.76
N GLN A 647 -13.40 1.43 8.51
CA GLN A 647 -13.56 2.59 9.38
C GLN A 647 -14.26 2.18 10.65
N TYR A 648 -13.70 2.61 11.78
CA TYR A 648 -14.42 2.67 13.04
C TYR A 648 -14.90 4.10 13.28
N LYS A 649 -16.19 4.32 13.03
CA LYS A 649 -16.85 5.62 13.18
C LYS A 649 -17.46 5.76 14.57
N TYR A 650 -17.23 6.91 15.19
CA TYR A 650 -17.81 7.31 16.47
C TYR A 650 -17.92 8.84 16.53
N ASP A 651 -18.64 9.34 17.54
CA ASP A 651 -18.74 10.78 17.78
C ASP A 651 -17.45 11.33 18.42
N GLY A 652 -17.03 12.50 17.97
CA GLY A 652 -15.82 13.19 18.45
C GLY A 652 -14.84 13.50 17.33
N SER A 653 -13.57 13.70 17.69
CA SER A 653 -12.47 13.96 16.76
C SER A 653 -11.29 13.09 17.12
N ALA A 654 -10.96 12.11 16.28
CA ALA A 654 -9.75 11.31 16.39
C ALA A 654 -8.52 12.18 16.09
N ASN A 655 -7.73 12.45 17.13
CA ASN A 655 -6.58 13.35 17.06
C ASN A 655 -5.25 12.59 17.00
N LEU A 656 -5.20 11.40 17.60
CA LEU A 656 -4.06 10.49 17.55
C LEU A 656 -4.52 9.05 17.70
N VAL A 657 -3.75 8.11 17.14
CA VAL A 657 -3.87 6.68 17.36
C VAL A 657 -2.49 6.14 17.69
N ASP A 658 -2.41 5.26 18.67
CA ASP A 658 -1.23 4.46 18.98
C ASP A 658 -1.59 2.98 18.87
N VAL A 659 -0.67 2.18 18.30
CA VAL A 659 -0.84 0.74 18.08
C VAL A 659 0.41 0.02 18.53
N THR A 660 0.28 -0.75 19.60
CA THR A 660 1.34 -1.64 20.09
C THR A 660 0.80 -3.05 20.21
N ASP A 661 1.44 -3.99 19.50
CA ASP A 661 1.00 -5.38 19.34
C ASP A 661 -0.47 -5.49 18.88
N ASN A 662 -1.38 -5.76 19.81
CA ASN A 662 -2.81 -5.86 19.57
C ASN A 662 -3.65 -4.79 20.27
N VAL A 663 -3.02 -3.90 21.04
CA VAL A 663 -3.70 -2.80 21.73
C VAL A 663 -3.73 -1.58 20.83
N ILE A 664 -4.92 -1.00 20.67
CA ILE A 664 -5.13 0.22 19.89
C ILE A 664 -5.76 1.28 20.79
N LEU A 665 -5.05 2.40 20.98
CA LEU A 665 -5.54 3.55 21.73
C LEU A 665 -5.86 4.68 20.78
N ILE A 666 -7.03 5.31 20.94
CA ILE A 666 -7.43 6.44 20.08
C ILE A 666 -7.79 7.64 20.94
N ALA A 667 -7.02 8.72 20.82
CA ALA A 667 -7.33 10.01 21.43
C ALA A 667 -8.48 10.69 20.66
N ASN A 668 -9.67 10.74 21.25
CA ASN A 668 -10.90 11.22 20.63
C ASN A 668 -11.30 12.64 21.09
N GLY A 669 -10.34 13.49 21.41
CA GLY A 669 -10.59 14.87 21.84
C GLY A 669 -11.53 14.93 23.05
N ILE A 670 -12.58 15.77 22.97
CA ILE A 670 -13.59 15.89 24.04
C ILE A 670 -14.39 14.59 24.28
N GLY A 671 -14.35 13.65 23.33
CA GLY A 671 -15.00 12.35 23.41
C GLY A 671 -14.17 11.31 24.16
N GLY A 672 -13.02 11.67 24.74
CA GLY A 672 -12.23 10.79 25.59
C GLY A 672 -11.21 9.94 24.84
N VAL A 673 -11.00 8.71 25.29
CA VAL A 673 -10.13 7.74 24.64
C VAL A 673 -10.91 6.45 24.36
N LYS A 674 -10.74 5.91 23.16
CA LYS A 674 -11.22 4.56 22.82
C LYS A 674 -10.08 3.57 23.03
N LEU A 675 -10.33 2.50 23.78
CA LEU A 675 -9.43 1.36 23.94
C LEU A 675 -9.99 0.19 23.14
N LEU A 676 -9.25 -0.22 22.11
CA LEU A 676 -9.58 -1.33 21.23
C LEU A 676 -8.55 -2.46 21.40
N LEU A 677 -9.00 -3.68 21.15
CA LEU A 677 -8.15 -4.86 21.00
C LEU A 677 -8.33 -5.43 19.60
N ARG A 678 -7.23 -5.78 18.95
CA ARG A 678 -7.19 -6.53 17.70
C ARG A 678 -6.99 -8.01 18.00
N ASP A 679 -7.96 -8.85 17.66
CA ASP A 679 -7.80 -10.29 17.76
C ASP A 679 -6.96 -10.78 16.57
N GLN A 680 -5.89 -11.53 16.83
CA GLN A 680 -4.99 -12.10 15.80
C GLN A 680 -5.64 -13.22 15.00
#